data_AF-A0A5N8WX42-F1
#
_entry.id   AF-A0A5N8WX42-F1
#
_cell.length_a   1.000
_cell.length_b   1.000
_cell.length_c   1.000
_cell.angle_alpha   90.00
_cell.angle_beta   90.00
_cell.angle_gamma   90.00
#
_symmetry.space_group_name_H-M   'P 1'
#
loop_
_entity.id
_entity.type
_entity.pdbx_description
1 polymer ?
#
loop_
_entity_poly.entity_id
_entity_poly.type
_entity_poly.pdbx_seq_one_letter_code
_entity_poly.pdbx_strand_id
1 'polypeptide(L)'
;MTATPGATPTIVLVGHGMVGQRFLEALAERGLTATHRVVVLCEEPRPAYDRVALTSYFSGRTPEELSMTDMEFIDTHGIELYVGDPAETIDREARKVTARSGQVFEYDTLVLATGSYPFVPPVPNKDAEGCFVYRTIEDLLAIEEYAKAKATVGAVVGGGLLGLEAAGALKGLGLTSHIVEFAPRLMPVQVDDGGGAALLRTIEDMGLTVHTGVGTQEILTDASGTVTGMKLSDGSELAADMVVFSAGVRPRDQLARDCGLTVGERGGITVDEQCRTVSDPRVFAIGECALASDGRVYGLVAPGYEQAETAAATIAEDETEELTFTGADLSTKLKLLGVDVASFGDAHGTAEDCLDVVYSDSRSGLYKKLVIGRDGTLLGGILVGDAEAYGTLRAFTGSVPPVSPESLVLPAGTGAPDRLGPTALPDDAIICSCNNVRKGTIREAVTEHRCTTVPEVKKCTKAGTTCGSCVKVLGQLVTAELEASGVEVDKGLCGCFSQTREELYEIVLALRINTYQQLLDRYGREGARGGDGCEICKPTVGSIIASLAPTIGASGYVLEGEQAALQDSNDHFLANLQKNGSYSVVPRIPGGEITPEGLIVIGEIARDFGLYTKITGGQRIDMFGARVEQLPLIWTRLVDAGFESGHAYGKSLRTVKSCVGQTWCRYGVQDSVRMAIDLELRYRGLRSPHKLKSAVSGCARECAEAQSKDFGIIATAGGWNLYVGGNGGATPRHADLLAQDLSDGELIRLIDRFLMFYIRTADRLERTSTWLERIPGGLDHVRDVVVEDSLGICEELESLMAAHVANYADEWATTINDPEKLARFVSFVNAPDTPDPVVGFVPERDQIKPDLPLLSIGMRPTENPADVLEGSAQR
;
A
#
# COMPACT_ATOMS: atom_id res chain seq x y z
N MET A 1 0.33 52.22 -36.06
CA MET A 1 -0.76 52.11 -35.07
C MET A 1 -0.28 51.12 -34.04
N THR A 2 0.21 51.62 -32.92
CA THR A 2 0.67 50.83 -31.77
C THR A 2 -0.56 50.29 -31.07
N ALA A 3 -0.79 48.97 -31.18
CA ALA A 3 -1.85 48.30 -30.45
C ALA A 3 -1.59 48.47 -28.95
N THR A 4 -2.56 49.05 -28.25
CA THR A 4 -2.65 49.00 -26.79
C THR A 4 -2.59 47.53 -26.36
N PRO A 5 -1.75 47.14 -25.38
CA PRO A 5 -1.80 45.78 -24.83
C PRO A 5 -3.22 45.54 -24.33
N GLY A 6 -3.92 44.54 -24.89
CA GLY A 6 -5.22 44.13 -24.39
C GLY A 6 -5.09 43.66 -22.94
N ALA A 7 -6.14 43.84 -22.13
CA ALA A 7 -6.18 43.27 -20.80
C ALA A 7 -6.08 41.74 -20.88
N THR A 8 -5.24 41.13 -20.05
CA THR A 8 -5.10 39.68 -19.93
C THR A 8 -6.46 39.07 -19.54
N PRO A 9 -7.03 38.14 -20.34
CA PRO A 9 -8.33 37.57 -20.02
C PRO A 9 -8.33 36.85 -18.67
N THR A 10 -9.45 36.89 -17.95
CA THR A 10 -9.54 36.34 -16.59
C THR A 10 -10.43 35.09 -16.53
N ILE A 11 -9.90 34.03 -15.93
CA ILE A 11 -10.63 32.80 -15.58
C ILE A 11 -10.89 32.81 -14.07
N VAL A 12 -12.15 32.75 -13.67
CA VAL A 12 -12.54 32.59 -12.26
C VAL A 12 -13.05 31.18 -12.02
N LEU A 13 -12.41 30.45 -11.12
CA LEU A 13 -12.83 29.14 -10.64
C LEU A 13 -13.51 29.29 -9.27
N VAL A 14 -14.75 28.83 -9.15
CA VAL A 14 -15.51 28.81 -7.89
C VAL A 14 -15.57 27.39 -7.36
N GLY A 15 -14.79 27.11 -6.31
CA GLY A 15 -14.66 25.80 -5.70
C GLY A 15 -13.31 25.13 -6.00
N HIS A 16 -12.54 24.86 -4.94
CA HIS A 16 -11.22 24.22 -5.02
C HIS A 16 -11.23 22.86 -4.32
N GLY A 17 -12.11 21.96 -4.80
CA GLY A 17 -12.05 20.55 -4.45
C GLY A 17 -11.11 19.78 -5.37
N MET A 18 -11.12 18.43 -5.27
CA MET A 18 -10.30 17.55 -6.14
C MET A 18 -10.47 17.87 -7.63
N VAL A 19 -11.72 18.09 -8.08
CA VAL A 19 -12.04 18.44 -9.49
C VAL A 19 -11.52 19.82 -9.87
N GLY A 20 -11.63 20.80 -8.96
CA GLY A 20 -11.09 22.14 -9.17
C GLY A 20 -9.57 22.13 -9.28
N GLN A 21 -8.87 21.36 -8.43
CA GLN A 21 -7.43 21.16 -8.53
C GLN A 21 -7.03 20.53 -9.87
N ARG A 22 -7.72 19.46 -10.31
CA ARG A 22 -7.44 18.85 -11.62
C ARG A 22 -7.65 19.82 -12.77
N PHE A 23 -8.67 20.67 -12.69
CA PHE A 23 -8.90 21.73 -13.68
C PHE A 23 -7.74 22.72 -13.75
N LEU A 24 -7.17 23.15 -12.61
CA LEU A 24 -6.00 24.03 -12.60
C LEU A 24 -4.76 23.37 -13.23
N GLU A 25 -4.53 22.09 -12.94
CA GLU A 25 -3.46 21.31 -13.59
C GLU A 25 -3.68 21.22 -15.10
N ALA A 26 -4.91 20.92 -15.54
CA ALA A 26 -5.27 20.83 -16.94
C ALA A 26 -5.12 22.18 -17.69
N LEU A 27 -5.38 23.31 -17.02
CA LEU A 27 -5.10 24.65 -17.54
C LEU A 27 -3.59 24.89 -17.69
N ALA A 28 -2.80 24.50 -16.70
CA ALA A 28 -1.35 24.65 -16.71
C ALA A 28 -0.68 23.78 -17.79
N GLU A 29 -1.10 22.52 -17.91
CA GLU A 29 -0.64 21.58 -18.95
C GLU A 29 -0.90 22.13 -20.37
N ARG A 30 -1.95 22.94 -20.55
CA ARG A 30 -2.32 23.61 -21.81
C ARG A 30 -1.77 25.04 -21.95
N GLY A 31 -0.94 25.50 -21.02
CA GLY A 31 -0.31 26.82 -21.07
C GLY A 31 -1.26 28.01 -20.84
N LEU A 32 -2.48 27.77 -20.37
CA LEU A 32 -3.47 28.83 -20.15
C LEU A 32 -3.11 29.72 -18.95
N THR A 33 -2.42 29.18 -17.95
CA THR A 33 -1.92 29.97 -16.81
C THR A 33 -0.86 31.02 -17.19
N ALA A 34 -0.22 30.88 -18.35
CA ALA A 34 0.72 31.87 -18.88
C ALA A 34 0.02 32.99 -19.69
N THR A 35 -1.21 32.76 -20.16
CA THR A 35 -1.94 33.66 -21.05
C THR A 35 -3.16 34.29 -20.40
N HIS A 36 -3.64 33.73 -19.29
CA HIS A 36 -4.82 34.15 -18.54
C HIS A 36 -4.47 34.46 -17.09
N ARG A 37 -5.20 35.40 -16.50
CA ARG A 37 -5.24 35.58 -15.05
C ARG A 37 -6.17 34.52 -14.47
N VAL A 38 -5.69 33.71 -13.52
CA VAL A 38 -6.50 32.65 -12.91
C VAL A 38 -6.77 32.98 -11.44
N VAL A 39 -8.04 33.09 -11.09
CA VAL A 39 -8.51 33.41 -9.73
C VAL A 39 -9.36 32.25 -9.22
N VAL A 40 -9.08 31.79 -7.99
CA VAL A 40 -9.75 30.65 -7.37
C VAL A 40 -10.39 31.09 -6.06
N LEU A 41 -11.72 30.95 -5.95
CA LEU A 41 -12.49 31.27 -4.75
C LEU A 41 -12.90 29.98 -4.04
N CYS A 42 -12.51 29.83 -2.77
CA CYS A 42 -12.74 28.62 -1.99
C CYS A 42 -13.55 28.92 -0.73
N GLU A 43 -14.59 28.13 -0.49
CA GLU A 43 -15.37 28.22 0.76
C GLU A 43 -14.59 27.70 1.97
N GLU A 44 -13.88 26.59 1.80
CA GLU A 44 -13.14 25.95 2.87
C GLU A 44 -11.86 26.74 3.21
N PRO A 45 -11.39 26.73 4.46
CA PRO A 45 -10.26 27.52 4.93
C PRO A 45 -8.90 26.94 4.51
N ARG A 46 -8.87 26.05 3.52
CA ARG A 46 -7.67 25.34 3.06
C ARG A 46 -7.74 25.01 1.56
N PRO A 47 -6.58 24.75 0.92
CA PRO A 47 -6.52 24.25 -0.46
C PRO A 47 -7.17 22.87 -0.63
N ALA A 48 -7.29 22.44 -1.88
CA ALA A 48 -7.85 21.14 -2.25
C ALA A 48 -7.13 19.97 -1.55
N TYR A 49 -7.90 19.00 -1.08
CA TYR A 49 -7.44 17.77 -0.43
C TYR A 49 -8.22 16.56 -0.92
N ASP A 50 -7.70 15.37 -0.65
CA ASP A 50 -8.30 14.10 -1.06
C ASP A 50 -9.52 13.79 -0.18
N ARG A 51 -10.71 14.12 -0.71
CA ARG A 51 -11.98 13.87 -0.02
C ARG A 51 -12.36 12.39 0.01
N VAL A 52 -11.83 11.58 -0.92
CA VAL A 52 -12.04 10.12 -0.94
C VAL A 52 -11.27 9.45 0.19
N ALA A 53 -10.17 10.06 0.64
CA ALA A 53 -9.35 9.56 1.73
C ALA A 53 -9.72 10.12 3.12
N LEU A 54 -10.86 10.80 3.29
CA LEU A 54 -11.23 11.43 4.57
C LEU A 54 -11.21 10.47 5.77
N THR A 55 -11.64 9.23 5.57
CA THR A 55 -11.63 8.21 6.63
C THR A 55 -10.22 7.90 7.16
N SER A 56 -9.17 8.16 6.38
CA SER A 56 -7.78 7.99 6.83
C SER A 56 -7.33 9.01 7.88
N TYR A 57 -8.08 10.11 8.06
CA TYR A 57 -7.90 11.03 9.18
C TYR A 57 -7.98 10.28 10.52
N PHE A 58 -9.01 9.45 10.70
CA PHE A 58 -9.20 8.66 11.93
C PHE A 58 -8.21 7.50 12.08
N SER A 59 -7.41 7.20 11.06
CA SER A 59 -6.29 6.24 11.14
C SER A 59 -4.93 6.91 11.34
N GLY A 60 -4.92 8.23 11.58
CA GLY A 60 -3.74 8.99 11.99
C GLY A 60 -3.14 9.91 10.92
N ARG A 61 -3.78 10.05 9.75
CA ARG A 61 -3.35 11.07 8.77
C ARG A 61 -3.79 12.47 9.22
N THR A 62 -2.92 13.43 8.99
CA THR A 62 -3.18 14.85 9.23
C THR A 62 -3.90 15.51 8.03
N PRO A 63 -4.63 16.63 8.25
CA PRO A 63 -5.18 17.44 7.16
C PRO A 63 -4.14 17.81 6.09
N GLU A 64 -2.90 18.07 6.50
CA GLU A 64 -1.79 18.42 5.62
C GLU A 64 -1.39 17.25 4.71
N GLU A 65 -1.36 16.03 5.24
CA GLU A 65 -1.09 14.80 4.46
C GLU A 65 -2.22 14.42 3.50
N LEU A 66 -3.39 15.01 3.65
CA LEU A 66 -4.51 14.88 2.70
C LEU A 66 -4.46 15.94 1.60
N SER A 67 -3.63 16.98 1.73
CA SER A 67 -3.51 18.03 0.73
C SER A 67 -3.13 17.46 -0.63
N MET A 68 -3.84 17.91 -1.67
CA MET A 68 -3.54 17.62 -3.07
C MET A 68 -2.88 18.79 -3.78
N THR A 69 -2.88 19.97 -3.16
CA THR A 69 -2.29 21.17 -3.74
C THR A 69 -0.85 21.30 -3.30
N ASP A 70 0.06 21.26 -4.27
CA ASP A 70 1.42 21.76 -4.11
C ASP A 70 1.39 23.28 -4.21
N MET A 71 1.80 23.97 -3.14
CA MET A 71 1.83 25.44 -3.14
C MET A 71 2.90 26.00 -4.08
N GLU A 72 3.97 25.24 -4.37
CA GLU A 72 4.96 25.65 -5.37
C GLU A 72 4.35 25.69 -6.78
N PHE A 73 3.40 24.79 -7.09
CA PHE A 73 2.65 24.81 -8.34
C PHE A 73 1.78 26.07 -8.45
N ILE A 74 1.08 26.45 -7.38
CA ILE A 74 0.24 27.67 -7.33
C ILE A 74 1.09 28.91 -7.61
N ASP A 75 2.22 29.04 -6.92
CA ASP A 75 3.15 30.16 -7.07
C ASP A 75 3.78 30.20 -8.47
N THR A 76 4.23 29.05 -8.98
CA THR A 76 4.87 28.94 -10.30
C THR A 76 3.95 29.35 -11.45
N HIS A 77 2.66 29.02 -11.33
CA HIS A 77 1.66 29.34 -12.35
C HIS A 77 0.90 30.66 -12.10
N GLY A 78 1.29 31.43 -11.07
CA GLY A 78 0.68 32.72 -10.77
C GLY A 78 -0.83 32.64 -10.47
N ILE A 79 -1.28 31.54 -9.87
CA ILE A 79 -2.70 31.31 -9.55
C ILE A 79 -3.05 32.09 -8.28
N GLU A 80 -4.07 32.96 -8.35
CA GLU A 80 -4.56 33.70 -7.19
C GLU A 80 -5.56 32.86 -6.39
N LEU A 81 -5.11 32.26 -5.29
CA LEU A 81 -5.91 31.38 -4.45
C LEU A 81 -6.46 32.10 -3.19
N TYR A 82 -7.79 32.22 -3.11
CA TYR A 82 -8.49 32.82 -1.96
C TYR A 82 -9.23 31.73 -1.17
N VAL A 83 -8.63 31.27 -0.07
CA VAL A 83 -9.22 30.29 0.85
C VAL A 83 -10.12 30.95 1.90
N GLY A 84 -11.18 30.26 2.32
CA GLY A 84 -12.15 30.78 3.30
C GLY A 84 -12.99 31.97 2.81
N ASP A 85 -12.99 32.25 1.50
CA ASP A 85 -13.68 33.38 0.87
C ASP A 85 -14.56 32.90 -0.31
N PRO A 86 -15.74 32.30 -0.02
CA PRO A 86 -16.60 31.76 -1.06
C PRO A 86 -17.21 32.86 -1.94
N ALA A 87 -17.52 32.51 -3.19
CA ALA A 87 -18.39 33.32 -4.04
C ALA A 87 -19.81 33.37 -3.46
N GLU A 88 -20.39 34.57 -3.35
CA GLU A 88 -21.75 34.78 -2.83
C GLU A 88 -22.74 35.20 -3.92
N THR A 89 -22.31 36.02 -4.89
CA THR A 89 -23.17 36.46 -5.98
C THR A 89 -22.45 36.48 -7.32
N ILE A 90 -23.18 36.18 -8.40
CA ILE A 90 -22.69 36.23 -9.78
C ILE A 90 -23.60 37.18 -10.57
N ASP A 91 -23.02 38.22 -11.13
CA ASP A 91 -23.66 39.08 -12.12
C ASP A 91 -23.17 38.70 -13.51
N ARG A 92 -24.00 38.00 -14.27
CA ARG A 92 -23.66 37.50 -15.62
C ARG A 92 -23.61 38.61 -16.66
N GLU A 93 -24.42 39.65 -16.52
CA GLU A 93 -24.43 40.77 -17.47
C GLU A 93 -23.16 41.61 -17.31
N ALA A 94 -22.79 41.91 -16.06
CA ALA A 94 -21.55 42.64 -15.75
C ALA A 94 -20.29 41.75 -15.78
N ARG A 95 -20.45 40.42 -15.86
CA ARG A 95 -19.39 39.40 -15.77
C ARG A 95 -18.55 39.53 -14.51
N LYS A 96 -19.22 39.54 -13.35
CA LYS A 96 -18.60 39.73 -12.03
C LYS A 96 -19.00 38.64 -11.06
N VAL A 97 -18.03 38.20 -10.25
CA VAL A 97 -18.26 37.37 -9.06
C VAL A 97 -17.91 38.19 -7.83
N THR A 98 -18.81 38.24 -6.85
CA THR A 98 -18.56 38.89 -5.56
C THR A 98 -18.34 37.81 -4.49
N ALA A 99 -17.19 37.85 -3.82
CA ALA A 99 -16.86 36.96 -2.70
C ALA A 99 -17.40 37.50 -1.37
N ARG A 100 -17.45 36.65 -0.34
CA ARG A 100 -17.94 36.99 1.01
C ARG A 100 -17.19 38.17 1.63
N SER A 101 -15.90 38.31 1.34
CA SER A 101 -15.09 39.46 1.77
C SER A 101 -15.55 40.80 1.18
N GLY A 102 -16.44 40.78 0.19
CA GLY A 102 -16.87 41.94 -0.60
C GLY A 102 -15.95 42.23 -1.79
N GLN A 103 -14.90 41.44 -2.00
CA GLN A 103 -14.05 41.54 -3.19
C GLN A 103 -14.84 41.14 -4.44
N VAL A 104 -14.61 41.89 -5.52
CA VAL A 104 -15.30 41.69 -6.81
C VAL A 104 -14.28 41.35 -7.88
N PHE A 105 -14.52 40.24 -8.57
CA PHE A 105 -13.65 39.70 -9.61
C PHE A 105 -14.38 39.73 -10.95
N GLU A 106 -13.82 40.43 -11.93
CA GLU A 106 -14.28 40.38 -13.32
C GLU A 106 -13.81 39.09 -13.99
N TYR A 107 -14.61 38.50 -14.86
CA TYR A 107 -14.26 37.28 -15.59
C TYR A 107 -14.56 37.38 -17.08
N ASP A 108 -13.72 36.73 -17.88
CA ASP A 108 -14.02 36.39 -19.27
C ASP A 108 -14.59 34.97 -19.34
N THR A 109 -14.09 34.07 -18.49
CA THR A 109 -14.58 32.71 -18.30
C THR A 109 -14.83 32.42 -16.81
N LEU A 110 -15.99 31.86 -16.49
CA LEU A 110 -16.36 31.44 -15.14
C LEU A 110 -16.53 29.92 -15.10
N VAL A 111 -15.92 29.26 -14.12
CA VAL A 111 -16.03 27.81 -13.93
C VAL A 111 -16.59 27.52 -12.55
N LEU A 112 -17.76 26.88 -12.49
CA LEU A 112 -18.42 26.47 -11.27
C LEU A 112 -18.03 25.02 -10.95
N ALA A 113 -17.22 24.84 -9.92
CA ALA A 113 -16.76 23.56 -9.38
C ALA A 113 -17.18 23.43 -7.90
N THR A 114 -18.41 23.88 -7.59
CA THR A 114 -18.93 24.01 -6.22
C THR A 114 -19.24 22.66 -5.57
N GLY A 115 -19.27 21.56 -6.34
CA GLY A 115 -19.49 20.22 -5.81
C GLY A 115 -20.90 20.02 -5.24
N SER A 116 -21.00 19.31 -4.12
CA SER A 116 -22.28 18.96 -3.47
C SER A 116 -22.28 19.24 -1.96
N TYR A 117 -23.46 19.27 -1.36
CA TYR A 117 -23.66 19.33 0.09
C TYR A 117 -24.37 18.07 0.62
N PRO A 118 -24.14 17.68 1.89
CA PRO A 118 -24.82 16.53 2.49
C PRO A 118 -26.33 16.74 2.58
N PHE A 119 -27.10 15.74 2.15
CA PHE A 119 -28.54 15.74 2.35
C PHE A 119 -28.87 15.29 3.77
N VAL A 120 -29.51 16.17 4.53
CA VAL A 120 -30.04 15.87 5.87
C VAL A 120 -31.57 15.68 5.75
N PRO A 121 -32.13 14.51 6.10
CA PRO A 121 -33.57 14.29 6.08
C PRO A 121 -34.33 15.33 6.91
N PRO A 122 -35.52 15.78 6.46
CA PRO A 122 -36.29 16.82 7.14
C PRO A 122 -37.06 16.26 8.35
N VAL A 123 -36.32 15.77 9.35
CA VAL A 123 -36.86 15.25 10.61
C VAL A 123 -36.77 16.30 11.73
N PRO A 124 -37.67 16.26 12.73
CA PRO A 124 -37.58 17.15 13.88
C PRO A 124 -36.21 17.02 14.59
N ASN A 125 -35.70 18.14 15.08
CA ASN A 125 -34.43 18.26 15.80
C ASN A 125 -33.18 17.81 15.04
N LYS A 126 -33.21 17.77 13.70
CA LYS A 126 -32.04 17.42 12.87
C LYS A 126 -30.81 18.32 13.09
N ASP A 127 -31.01 19.54 13.61
CA ASP A 127 -29.95 20.54 13.87
C ASP A 127 -29.61 20.65 15.37
N ALA A 128 -30.02 19.67 16.19
CA ALA A 128 -29.72 19.62 17.62
C ALA A 128 -28.22 19.49 17.91
N GLU A 129 -27.79 19.88 19.12
CA GLU A 129 -26.41 19.66 19.56
C GLU A 129 -26.13 18.15 19.62
N GLY A 130 -25.09 17.68 18.92
CA GLY A 130 -24.79 16.26 18.76
C GLY A 130 -25.17 15.69 17.38
N CYS A 131 -25.80 16.48 16.52
CA CYS A 131 -26.03 16.15 15.10
C CYS A 131 -24.91 16.71 14.21
N PHE A 132 -24.36 15.85 13.35
CA PHE A 132 -23.26 16.16 12.44
C PHE A 132 -23.54 15.65 11.03
N VAL A 133 -22.76 16.12 10.07
CA VAL A 133 -22.65 15.55 8.72
C VAL A 133 -21.23 15.01 8.51
N TYR A 134 -21.00 14.24 7.45
CA TYR A 134 -19.67 13.68 7.13
C TYR A 134 -19.25 14.09 5.71
N ARG A 135 -18.49 15.17 5.57
CA ARG A 135 -18.11 15.69 4.25
C ARG A 135 -16.79 16.43 4.18
N THR A 136 -16.47 17.27 5.14
CA THR A 136 -15.28 18.15 5.16
C THR A 136 -14.36 17.79 6.32
N ILE A 137 -13.12 18.27 6.31
CA ILE A 137 -12.21 18.12 7.45
C ILE A 137 -12.76 18.85 8.68
N GLU A 138 -13.41 20.01 8.53
CA GLU A 138 -14.14 20.68 9.63
C GLU A 138 -15.17 19.77 10.27
N ASP A 139 -15.94 19.03 9.45
CA ASP A 139 -16.93 18.08 9.97
C ASP A 139 -16.24 16.98 10.78
N LEU A 140 -15.09 16.46 10.30
CA LEU A 140 -14.35 15.42 11.01
C LEU A 140 -13.80 15.92 12.35
N LEU A 141 -13.26 17.15 12.38
CA LEU A 141 -12.77 17.78 13.60
C LEU A 141 -13.90 17.96 14.61
N ALA A 142 -15.07 18.44 14.17
CA ALA A 142 -16.23 18.62 15.02
C ALA A 142 -16.76 17.28 15.58
N ILE A 143 -16.82 16.25 14.74
CA ILE A 143 -17.17 14.88 15.15
C ILE A 143 -16.17 14.36 16.18
N GLU A 144 -14.87 14.47 15.93
CA GLU A 144 -13.84 13.97 16.84
C GLU A 144 -13.87 14.69 18.19
N GLU A 145 -13.99 16.02 18.19
CA GLU A 145 -14.06 16.83 19.40
C GLU A 145 -15.27 16.44 20.24
N TYR A 146 -16.45 16.36 19.62
CA TYR A 146 -17.68 16.00 20.33
C TYR A 146 -17.65 14.55 20.81
N ALA A 147 -17.16 13.62 19.99
CA ALA A 147 -17.02 12.22 20.35
C ALA A 147 -16.18 12.03 21.61
N LYS A 148 -15.02 12.68 21.68
CA LYS A 148 -14.13 12.60 22.84
C LYS A 148 -14.69 13.27 24.10
N ALA A 149 -15.47 14.33 23.92
CA ALA A 149 -15.96 15.13 25.04
C ALA A 149 -17.28 14.62 25.64
N LYS A 150 -18.19 14.10 24.81
CA LYS A 150 -19.61 13.96 25.19
C LYS A 150 -20.30 12.67 24.75
N ALA A 151 -19.71 11.83 23.90
CA ALA A 151 -20.41 10.69 23.30
C ALA A 151 -19.77 9.33 23.61
N THR A 152 -20.64 8.33 23.83
CA THR A 152 -20.27 6.92 23.97
C THR A 152 -20.97 6.03 22.94
N VAL A 153 -22.14 6.47 22.46
CA VAL A 153 -22.93 5.79 21.43
C VAL A 153 -23.17 6.76 20.27
N GLY A 154 -22.87 6.31 19.04
CA GLY A 154 -23.08 7.08 17.81
C GLY A 154 -24.00 6.35 16.83
N ALA A 155 -24.87 7.09 16.16
CA ALA A 155 -25.74 6.57 15.10
C ALA A 155 -25.44 7.27 13.78
N VAL A 156 -25.27 6.49 12.71
CA VAL A 156 -25.09 7.00 11.35
C VAL A 156 -26.37 6.77 10.54
N VAL A 157 -26.93 7.84 10.00
CA VAL A 157 -28.13 7.80 9.16
C VAL A 157 -27.71 7.68 7.70
N GLY A 158 -27.89 6.49 7.13
CA GLY A 158 -27.48 6.10 5.79
C GLY A 158 -26.45 4.97 5.83
N GLY A 159 -26.73 3.88 5.12
CA GLY A 159 -25.89 2.69 4.95
C GLY A 159 -25.25 2.59 3.56
N GLY A 160 -25.06 3.73 2.88
CA GLY A 160 -24.28 3.84 1.65
C GLY A 160 -22.77 3.97 1.93
N LEU A 161 -21.98 4.28 0.89
CA LEU A 161 -20.50 4.35 0.97
C LEU A 161 -20.02 5.24 2.13
N LEU A 162 -20.40 6.51 2.10
CA LEU A 162 -20.02 7.49 3.12
C LEU A 162 -20.58 7.16 4.51
N GLY A 163 -21.71 6.48 4.57
CA GLY A 163 -22.33 6.11 5.84
C GLY A 163 -21.55 5.01 6.55
N LEU A 164 -21.10 4.01 5.79
CA LEU A 164 -20.23 2.96 6.31
C LEU A 164 -18.83 3.51 6.67
N GLU A 165 -18.33 4.52 5.94
CA GLU A 165 -17.12 5.27 6.33
C GLU A 165 -17.28 5.99 7.67
N ALA A 166 -18.35 6.79 7.80
CA ALA A 166 -18.65 7.50 9.03
C ALA A 166 -18.83 6.55 10.21
N ALA A 167 -19.52 5.41 10.02
CA ALA A 167 -19.69 4.41 11.08
C ALA A 167 -18.36 3.77 11.50
N GLY A 168 -17.48 3.53 10.52
CA GLY A 168 -16.10 3.12 10.75
C GLY A 168 -15.29 4.14 11.55
N ALA A 169 -15.43 5.43 11.23
CA ALA A 169 -14.81 6.53 11.95
C ALA A 169 -15.28 6.61 13.41
N LEU A 170 -16.59 6.59 13.66
CA LEU A 170 -17.15 6.60 15.02
C LEU A 170 -16.65 5.41 15.85
N LYS A 171 -16.58 4.22 15.25
CA LYS A 171 -16.00 3.04 15.90
C LYS A 171 -14.51 3.24 16.20
N GLY A 172 -13.74 3.82 15.27
CA GLY A 172 -12.33 4.15 15.47
C GLY A 172 -12.08 5.12 16.63
N LEU A 173 -13.05 6.02 16.88
CA LEU A 173 -13.07 6.92 18.04
C LEU A 173 -13.51 6.24 19.35
N GLY A 174 -13.85 4.95 19.30
CA GLY A 174 -14.22 4.15 20.48
C GLY A 174 -15.71 4.16 20.82
N LEU A 175 -16.58 4.69 19.95
CA LEU A 175 -18.02 4.70 20.18
C LEU A 175 -18.64 3.35 19.85
N THR A 176 -19.71 3.00 20.57
CA THR A 176 -20.65 1.97 20.11
C THR A 176 -21.44 2.54 18.95
N SER A 177 -21.33 1.93 17.78
CA SER A 177 -21.76 2.55 16.52
C SER A 177 -22.92 1.78 15.88
N HIS A 178 -23.97 2.53 15.56
CA HIS A 178 -25.16 2.05 14.88
C HIS A 178 -25.24 2.63 13.47
N ILE A 179 -25.75 1.85 12.52
CA ILE A 179 -26.07 2.29 11.16
C ILE A 179 -27.57 2.14 10.95
N VAL A 180 -28.23 3.21 10.51
CA VAL A 180 -29.66 3.23 10.22
C VAL A 180 -29.83 3.44 8.71
N GLU A 181 -30.30 2.42 8.01
CA GLU A 181 -30.52 2.42 6.56
C GLU A 181 -32.01 2.23 6.25
N PHE A 182 -32.56 3.15 5.46
CA PHE A 182 -33.96 3.12 5.06
C PHE A 182 -34.26 1.95 4.11
N ALA A 183 -33.34 1.65 3.20
CA ALA A 183 -33.43 0.50 2.32
C ALA A 183 -33.34 -0.82 3.11
N PRO A 184 -33.88 -1.93 2.60
CA PRO A 184 -33.83 -3.23 3.28
C PRO A 184 -32.40 -3.81 3.38
N ARG A 185 -31.40 -3.16 2.76
CA ARG A 185 -29.99 -3.61 2.72
C ARG A 185 -29.04 -2.42 2.68
N LEU A 186 -27.80 -2.67 3.12
CA LEU A 186 -26.68 -1.74 2.94
C LEU A 186 -26.31 -1.59 1.47
N MET A 187 -25.75 -0.43 1.11
CA MET A 187 -25.30 -0.07 -0.24
C MET A 187 -26.32 -0.44 -1.35
N PRO A 188 -27.59 -0.04 -1.23
CA PRO A 188 -28.68 -0.53 -2.09
C PRO A 188 -28.50 -0.20 -3.58
N VAL A 189 -27.66 0.79 -3.88
CA VAL A 189 -27.29 1.20 -5.25
C VAL A 189 -26.23 0.27 -5.85
N GLN A 190 -25.31 -0.27 -5.06
CA GLN A 190 -24.15 -1.03 -5.53
C GLN A 190 -24.31 -2.54 -5.38
N VAL A 191 -25.07 -3.01 -4.38
CA VAL A 191 -25.20 -4.45 -4.10
C VAL A 191 -26.66 -4.90 -4.14
N ASP A 192 -26.84 -6.14 -4.57
CA ASP A 192 -28.12 -6.84 -4.55
C ASP A 192 -28.36 -7.49 -3.18
N ASP A 193 -29.45 -8.26 -3.04
CA ASP A 193 -29.81 -8.85 -1.75
C ASP A 193 -28.77 -9.86 -1.23
N GLY A 194 -28.12 -10.61 -2.14
CA GLY A 194 -27.07 -11.56 -1.79
C GLY A 194 -25.81 -10.87 -1.29
N GLY A 195 -25.33 -9.85 -2.04
CA GLY A 195 -24.20 -9.03 -1.64
C GLY A 195 -24.48 -8.23 -0.36
N GLY A 196 -25.69 -7.69 -0.22
CA GLY A 196 -26.14 -6.98 0.97
C GLY A 196 -26.15 -7.85 2.22
N ALA A 197 -26.58 -9.10 2.12
CA ALA A 197 -26.55 -10.05 3.24
C ALA A 197 -25.10 -10.43 3.65
N ALA A 198 -24.20 -10.59 2.68
CA ALA A 198 -22.77 -10.83 2.96
C ALA A 198 -22.12 -9.62 3.62
N LEU A 199 -22.41 -8.41 3.13
CA LEU A 199 -21.91 -7.17 3.69
C LEU A 199 -22.43 -6.94 5.11
N LEU A 200 -23.73 -7.17 5.36
CA LEU A 200 -24.34 -7.04 6.68
C LEU A 200 -23.61 -7.89 7.72
N ARG A 201 -23.43 -9.19 7.46
CA ARG A 201 -22.70 -10.10 8.37
C ARG A 201 -21.29 -9.61 8.65
N THR A 202 -20.58 -9.20 7.60
CA THR A 202 -19.19 -8.75 7.74
C THR A 202 -19.10 -7.49 8.59
N ILE A 203 -20.03 -6.54 8.44
CA ILE A 203 -20.10 -5.32 9.25
C ILE A 203 -20.49 -5.63 10.71
N GLU A 204 -21.41 -6.56 10.94
CA GLU A 204 -21.81 -6.99 12.29
C GLU A 204 -20.70 -7.75 13.02
N ASP A 205 -19.94 -8.60 12.33
CA ASP A 205 -18.77 -9.30 12.89
C ASP A 205 -17.66 -8.33 13.32
N MET A 206 -17.67 -7.13 12.74
CA MET A 206 -16.82 -6.03 13.19
C MET A 206 -17.36 -5.31 14.44
N GLY A 207 -18.51 -5.69 14.99
CA GLY A 207 -19.08 -5.06 16.18
C GLY A 207 -19.81 -3.74 15.90
N LEU A 208 -20.23 -3.50 14.66
CA LEU A 208 -21.18 -2.45 14.30
C LEU A 208 -22.60 -3.03 14.34
N THR A 209 -23.59 -2.25 14.77
CA THR A 209 -24.99 -2.70 14.76
C THR A 209 -25.73 -2.04 13.59
N VAL A 210 -26.41 -2.83 12.76
CA VAL A 210 -27.08 -2.32 11.56
C VAL A 210 -28.59 -2.48 11.67
N HIS A 211 -29.31 -1.42 11.34
CA HIS A 211 -30.77 -1.39 11.29
C HIS A 211 -31.18 -1.06 9.85
N THR A 212 -31.61 -2.07 9.08
CA THR A 212 -32.09 -1.88 7.71
C THR A 212 -33.61 -1.86 7.64
N GLY A 213 -34.16 -1.30 6.56
CA GLY A 213 -35.61 -1.18 6.37
C GLY A 213 -36.29 -0.16 7.28
N VAL A 214 -35.51 0.70 7.95
CA VAL A 214 -36.00 1.66 8.93
C VAL A 214 -35.43 3.05 8.65
N GLY A 215 -36.29 4.06 8.66
CA GLY A 215 -35.90 5.46 8.51
C GLY A 215 -35.89 6.19 9.85
N THR A 216 -35.12 7.27 9.95
CA THR A 216 -35.20 8.21 11.07
C THR A 216 -36.51 8.98 11.02
N GLN A 217 -37.28 8.99 12.12
CA GLN A 217 -38.52 9.76 12.25
C GLN A 217 -38.28 11.07 13.00
N GLU A 218 -37.51 11.04 14.09
CA GLU A 218 -37.26 12.18 14.98
C GLU A 218 -35.94 11.98 15.73
N ILE A 219 -35.19 13.07 15.95
CA ILE A 219 -34.05 13.09 16.88
C ILE A 219 -34.55 13.49 18.27
N LEU A 220 -34.29 12.63 19.27
CA LEU A 220 -34.70 12.84 20.65
C LEU A 220 -33.65 13.70 21.35
N THR A 221 -34.11 14.72 22.09
CA THR A 221 -33.24 15.66 22.79
C THR A 221 -33.60 15.78 24.26
N ASP A 222 -32.61 16.15 25.08
CA ASP A 222 -32.85 16.56 26.45
C ASP A 222 -33.39 18.01 26.54
N ALA A 223 -33.58 18.51 27.76
CA ALA A 223 -34.09 19.86 28.00
C ALA A 223 -33.13 20.97 27.52
N SER A 224 -31.84 20.68 27.31
CA SER A 224 -30.85 21.60 26.74
C SER A 224 -30.86 21.60 25.21
N GLY A 225 -31.55 20.66 24.57
CA GLY A 225 -31.53 20.49 23.12
C GLY A 225 -30.36 19.63 22.63
N THR A 226 -29.75 18.83 23.50
CA THR A 226 -28.66 17.90 23.17
C THR A 226 -29.24 16.51 22.86
N VAL A 227 -28.67 15.83 21.86
CA VAL A 227 -29.11 14.49 21.42
C VAL A 227 -29.02 13.47 22.56
N THR A 228 -30.07 12.68 22.72
CA THR A 228 -30.16 11.53 23.66
C THR A 228 -30.59 10.23 22.98
N GLY A 229 -31.04 10.31 21.73
CA GLY A 229 -31.40 9.17 20.92
C GLY A 229 -32.14 9.57 19.66
N MET A 230 -32.76 8.59 19.01
CA MET A 230 -33.57 8.79 17.82
C MET A 230 -34.73 7.81 17.78
N LYS A 231 -35.85 8.28 17.25
CA LYS A 231 -37.03 7.45 16.96
C LYS A 231 -37.00 7.00 15.52
N LEU A 232 -37.25 5.70 15.30
CA LEU A 232 -37.24 5.07 13.99
C LEU A 232 -38.66 4.86 13.45
N SER A 233 -38.76 4.66 12.14
CA SER A 233 -40.04 4.54 11.43
C SER A 233 -40.85 3.30 11.78
N ASP A 234 -40.23 2.29 12.38
CA ASP A 234 -40.89 1.08 12.91
C ASP A 234 -41.45 1.28 14.33
N GLY A 235 -41.25 2.48 14.91
CA GLY A 235 -41.68 2.85 16.26
C GLY A 235 -40.67 2.51 17.35
N SER A 236 -39.53 1.89 17.02
CA SER A 236 -38.45 1.67 17.97
C SER A 236 -37.69 2.97 18.29
N GLU A 237 -37.02 2.99 19.43
CA GLU A 237 -36.14 4.07 19.85
C GLU A 237 -34.72 3.53 20.00
N LEU A 238 -33.75 4.27 19.47
CA LEU A 238 -32.33 3.96 19.54
C LEU A 238 -31.64 5.03 20.40
N ALA A 239 -31.06 4.62 21.52
CA ALA A 239 -30.22 5.51 22.34
C ALA A 239 -28.94 5.87 21.57
N ALA A 240 -28.61 7.15 21.52
CA ALA A 240 -27.42 7.67 20.87
C ALA A 240 -27.09 9.04 21.46
N ASP A 241 -25.81 9.33 21.66
CA ASP A 241 -25.32 10.62 22.14
C ASP A 241 -24.89 11.53 20.97
N MET A 242 -24.71 10.93 19.80
CA MET A 242 -24.26 11.56 18.56
C MET A 242 -25.00 10.95 17.36
N VAL A 243 -25.40 11.80 16.41
CA VAL A 243 -25.99 11.38 15.14
C VAL A 243 -25.19 11.98 13.98
N VAL A 244 -24.77 11.15 13.02
CA VAL A 244 -24.09 11.59 11.80
C VAL A 244 -24.97 11.30 10.59
N PHE A 245 -25.35 12.34 9.86
CA PHE A 245 -26.16 12.21 8.65
C PHE A 245 -25.29 11.97 7.42
N SER A 246 -25.56 10.84 6.74
CA SER A 246 -24.94 10.41 5.49
C SER A 246 -25.99 9.83 4.53
N ALA A 247 -27.11 10.52 4.36
CA ALA A 247 -28.25 10.09 3.54
C ALA A 247 -28.10 10.47 2.04
N GLY A 248 -26.87 10.64 1.55
CA GLY A 248 -26.53 11.08 0.20
C GLY A 248 -26.20 12.57 0.11
N VAL A 249 -25.97 13.06 -1.12
CA VAL A 249 -25.57 14.45 -1.39
C VAL A 249 -26.49 15.12 -2.41
N ARG A 250 -26.45 16.44 -2.47
CA ARG A 250 -27.18 17.26 -3.45
C ARG A 250 -26.26 18.29 -4.10
N PRO A 251 -26.40 18.57 -5.42
CA PRO A 251 -25.57 19.54 -6.12
C PRO A 251 -25.63 20.92 -5.45
N ARG A 252 -24.49 21.61 -5.29
CA ARG A 252 -24.42 23.00 -4.83
C ARG A 252 -24.70 23.94 -6.01
N ASP A 253 -25.95 23.99 -6.44
CA ASP A 253 -26.40 24.73 -7.63
C ASP A 253 -27.03 26.11 -7.30
N GLN A 254 -27.01 26.55 -6.04
CA GLN A 254 -27.68 27.77 -5.58
C GLN A 254 -27.19 29.03 -6.32
N LEU A 255 -25.86 29.21 -6.45
CA LEU A 255 -25.28 30.33 -7.21
C LEU A 255 -25.80 30.38 -8.65
N ALA A 256 -25.94 29.22 -9.29
CA ALA A 256 -26.44 29.11 -10.65
C ALA A 256 -27.93 29.46 -10.75
N ARG A 257 -28.75 29.05 -9.77
CA ARG A 257 -30.16 29.45 -9.69
C ARG A 257 -30.30 30.95 -9.51
N ASP A 258 -29.52 31.54 -8.61
CA ASP A 258 -29.61 32.96 -8.27
C ASP A 258 -29.16 33.86 -9.41
N CYS A 259 -28.18 33.41 -10.23
CA CYS A 259 -27.78 34.12 -11.45
C CYS A 259 -28.52 33.66 -12.71
N GLY A 260 -29.60 32.88 -12.58
CA GLY A 260 -30.48 32.51 -13.71
C GLY A 260 -29.84 31.58 -14.76
N LEU A 261 -28.89 30.74 -14.38
CA LEU A 261 -28.44 29.61 -15.21
C LEU A 261 -29.47 28.48 -15.18
N THR A 262 -29.52 27.69 -16.25
CA THR A 262 -30.41 26.51 -16.30
C THR A 262 -29.93 25.44 -15.34
N VAL A 263 -30.85 24.96 -14.50
CA VAL A 263 -30.60 23.92 -13.50
C VAL A 263 -31.67 22.83 -13.65
N GLY A 264 -31.27 21.56 -13.50
CA GLY A 264 -32.18 20.43 -13.61
C GLY A 264 -33.29 20.42 -12.56
N GLU A 265 -34.38 19.71 -12.87
CA GLU A 265 -35.54 19.55 -11.98
C GLU A 265 -35.13 18.95 -10.62
N ARG A 266 -34.18 18.00 -10.62
CA ARG A 266 -33.61 17.38 -9.40
C ARG A 266 -32.32 18.03 -8.91
N GLY A 267 -31.98 19.20 -9.45
CA GLY A 267 -30.74 19.92 -9.20
C GLY A 267 -29.62 19.61 -10.19
N GLY A 268 -28.55 20.39 -10.08
CA GLY A 268 -27.36 20.32 -10.95
C GLY A 268 -27.44 21.29 -12.13
N ILE A 269 -26.34 21.99 -12.38
CA ILE A 269 -26.19 23.02 -13.41
C ILE A 269 -26.12 22.33 -14.77
N THR A 270 -27.06 22.60 -15.67
CA THR A 270 -27.16 21.90 -16.96
C THR A 270 -26.02 22.32 -17.88
N VAL A 271 -25.21 21.35 -18.30
CA VAL A 271 -24.10 21.54 -19.23
C VAL A 271 -24.22 20.69 -20.49
N ASP A 272 -23.60 21.15 -21.57
CA ASP A 272 -23.41 20.37 -22.81
C ASP A 272 -22.23 19.39 -22.70
N GLU A 273 -21.93 18.67 -23.79
CA GLU A 273 -20.82 17.71 -23.86
C GLU A 273 -19.43 18.36 -23.70
N GLN A 274 -19.34 19.69 -23.77
CA GLN A 274 -18.11 20.46 -23.57
C GLN A 274 -18.03 21.07 -22.16
N CYS A 275 -18.94 20.65 -21.26
CA CYS A 275 -19.10 21.17 -19.91
C CYS A 275 -19.45 22.67 -19.84
N ARG A 276 -19.89 23.28 -20.95
CA ARG A 276 -20.40 24.67 -20.97
C ARG A 276 -21.84 24.67 -20.50
N THR A 277 -22.24 25.71 -19.77
CA THR A 277 -23.65 25.83 -19.39
C THR A 277 -24.52 26.09 -20.62
N VAL A 278 -25.67 25.42 -20.70
CA VAL A 278 -26.57 25.56 -21.85
C VAL A 278 -27.19 26.96 -22.00
N SER A 279 -27.07 27.79 -20.96
CA SER A 279 -27.62 29.15 -20.90
C SER A 279 -26.57 30.26 -21.03
N ASP A 280 -25.27 29.96 -20.93
CA ASP A 280 -24.18 30.93 -21.07
C ASP A 280 -22.90 30.27 -21.60
N PRO A 281 -22.41 30.60 -22.80
CA PRO A 281 -21.19 30.00 -23.34
C PRO A 281 -19.91 30.43 -22.62
N ARG A 282 -19.97 31.45 -21.75
CA ARG A 282 -18.82 31.92 -20.95
C ARG A 282 -18.73 31.25 -19.57
N VAL A 283 -19.74 30.47 -19.21
CA VAL A 283 -19.82 29.81 -17.91
C VAL A 283 -19.77 28.31 -18.12
N PHE A 284 -18.96 27.63 -17.33
CA PHE A 284 -18.81 26.18 -17.30
C PHE A 284 -19.22 25.65 -15.93
N ALA A 285 -19.60 24.39 -15.85
CA ALA A 285 -19.76 23.69 -14.58
C ALA A 285 -19.15 22.28 -14.67
N ILE A 286 -18.40 21.90 -13.63
CA ILE A 286 -17.66 20.63 -13.56
C ILE A 286 -17.79 19.98 -12.18
N GLY A 287 -17.68 18.66 -12.11
CA GLY A 287 -17.82 17.87 -10.89
C GLY A 287 -19.28 17.70 -10.45
N GLU A 288 -19.49 17.44 -9.16
CA GLU A 288 -20.80 17.06 -8.62
C GLU A 288 -21.88 18.16 -8.69
N CYS A 289 -21.52 19.40 -9.04
CA CYS A 289 -22.51 20.46 -9.27
C CYS A 289 -23.07 20.45 -10.69
N ALA A 290 -22.44 19.75 -11.63
CA ALA A 290 -22.84 19.70 -13.03
C ALA A 290 -23.86 18.59 -13.30
N LEU A 291 -24.93 18.94 -14.01
CA LEU A 291 -25.84 17.99 -14.65
C LEU A 291 -25.36 17.81 -16.10
N ALA A 292 -24.73 16.67 -16.36
CA ALA A 292 -24.14 16.34 -17.65
C ALA A 292 -25.21 16.14 -18.75
N SER A 293 -24.75 16.11 -20.00
CA SER A 293 -25.59 15.99 -21.21
C SER A 293 -26.45 14.72 -21.26
N ASP A 294 -26.04 13.65 -20.59
CA ASP A 294 -26.79 12.40 -20.42
C ASP A 294 -27.88 12.48 -19.32
N GLY A 295 -28.07 13.65 -18.71
CA GLY A 295 -29.06 13.92 -17.68
C GLY A 295 -28.67 13.42 -16.29
N ARG A 296 -27.38 13.14 -16.03
CA ARG A 296 -26.90 12.66 -14.73
C ARG A 296 -26.01 13.66 -14.02
N VAL A 297 -26.09 13.63 -12.70
CA VAL A 297 -25.08 14.23 -11.82
C VAL A 297 -24.19 13.12 -11.29
N TYR A 298 -22.89 13.26 -11.48
CA TYR A 298 -21.91 12.26 -11.10
C TYR A 298 -21.34 12.54 -9.71
N GLY A 299 -21.59 11.64 -8.76
CA GLY A 299 -21.04 11.66 -7.40
C GLY A 299 -19.71 10.92 -7.26
N LEU A 300 -18.85 10.96 -8.28
CA LEU A 300 -17.59 10.22 -8.36
C LEU A 300 -16.47 11.14 -8.85
N VAL A 301 -15.25 10.90 -8.37
CA VAL A 301 -14.09 11.75 -8.70
C VAL A 301 -13.64 11.61 -10.16
N ALA A 302 -13.62 10.38 -10.70
CA ALA A 302 -13.12 10.12 -12.05
C ALA A 302 -13.94 10.84 -13.15
N PRO A 303 -15.29 10.77 -13.14
CA PRO A 303 -16.10 11.59 -14.05
C PRO A 303 -15.84 13.09 -13.90
N GLY A 304 -15.62 13.57 -12.66
CA GLY A 304 -15.29 14.97 -12.41
C GLY A 304 -13.95 15.39 -13.00
N TYR A 305 -12.93 14.52 -13.00
CA TYR A 305 -11.65 14.78 -13.66
C TYR A 305 -11.79 14.83 -15.18
N GLU A 306 -12.58 13.93 -15.78
CA GLU A 306 -12.88 13.98 -17.21
C GLU A 306 -13.58 15.29 -17.58
N GLN A 307 -14.56 15.74 -16.79
CA GLN A 307 -15.20 17.04 -16.96
C GLN A 307 -14.21 18.21 -16.85
N ALA A 308 -13.26 18.14 -15.92
CA ALA A 308 -12.21 19.16 -15.78
C ALA A 308 -11.30 19.24 -17.01
N GLU A 309 -10.88 18.09 -17.56
CA GLU A 309 -10.11 18.04 -18.81
C GLU A 309 -10.90 18.62 -19.98
N THR A 310 -12.15 18.18 -20.15
CA THR A 310 -13.03 18.64 -21.22
C THR A 310 -13.23 20.16 -21.15
N ALA A 311 -13.50 20.71 -19.96
CA ALA A 311 -13.64 22.16 -19.79
C ALA A 311 -12.34 22.90 -20.10
N ALA A 312 -11.18 22.43 -19.62
CA ALA A 312 -9.89 23.06 -19.87
C ALA A 312 -9.51 23.05 -21.37
N ALA A 313 -9.71 21.92 -22.07
CA ALA A 313 -9.50 21.81 -23.50
C ALA A 313 -10.43 22.75 -24.29
N THR A 314 -11.69 22.82 -23.87
CA THR A 314 -12.69 23.71 -24.48
C THR A 314 -12.34 25.19 -24.31
N ILE A 315 -11.76 25.58 -23.17
CA ILE A 315 -11.30 26.95 -22.90
C ILE A 315 -10.02 27.27 -23.68
N ALA A 316 -9.17 26.27 -23.95
CA ALA A 316 -7.96 26.44 -24.73
C ALA A 316 -8.22 26.68 -26.23
N GLU A 317 -9.47 26.51 -26.68
CA GLU A 317 -9.84 26.49 -28.11
C GLU A 317 -8.97 25.49 -28.89
N ASP A 318 -8.64 24.36 -28.27
CA ASP A 318 -7.76 23.35 -28.87
C ASP A 318 -8.49 22.60 -29.99
N GLU A 319 -8.32 23.06 -31.23
CA GLU A 319 -8.89 22.43 -32.43
C GLU A 319 -8.26 21.05 -32.74
N THR A 320 -7.22 20.62 -32.00
CA THR A 320 -6.55 19.33 -32.23
C THR A 320 -7.11 18.18 -31.40
N GLU A 321 -7.87 18.47 -30.33
CA GLU A 321 -8.50 17.48 -29.45
C GLU A 321 -10.01 17.77 -29.27
N GLU A 322 -10.89 17.07 -30.01
CA GLU A 322 -12.35 17.09 -29.76
C GLU A 322 -12.71 16.26 -28.51
N LEU A 323 -12.28 16.73 -27.32
CA LEU A 323 -12.67 16.11 -26.05
C LEU A 323 -14.12 16.44 -25.72
N THR A 324 -14.93 15.40 -25.49
CA THR A 324 -16.33 15.53 -25.09
C THR A 324 -16.65 14.60 -23.91
N PHE A 325 -17.49 15.07 -22.99
CA PHE A 325 -18.02 14.28 -21.89
C PHE A 325 -19.46 13.86 -22.21
N THR A 326 -19.66 12.58 -22.52
CA THR A 326 -20.97 12.01 -22.90
C THR A 326 -21.53 11.04 -21.85
N GLY A 327 -20.91 11.01 -20.67
CA GLY A 327 -21.28 10.15 -19.54
C GLY A 327 -20.05 9.39 -19.02
N ALA A 328 -20.25 8.64 -17.93
CA ALA A 328 -19.17 7.89 -17.30
C ALA A 328 -19.61 6.56 -16.69
N ASP A 329 -18.64 5.65 -16.57
CA ASP A 329 -18.80 4.37 -15.89
C ASP A 329 -18.99 4.58 -14.37
N LEU A 330 -20.09 4.03 -13.84
CA LEU A 330 -20.44 4.09 -12.41
C LEU A 330 -19.83 2.96 -11.58
N SER A 331 -18.99 2.12 -12.20
CA SER A 331 -18.28 1.05 -11.52
C SER A 331 -17.51 1.59 -10.32
N THR A 332 -17.70 0.96 -9.18
CA THR A 332 -17.16 1.40 -7.89
C THR A 332 -16.46 0.23 -7.23
N LYS A 333 -15.25 0.46 -6.72
CA LYS A 333 -14.54 -0.46 -5.82
C LYS A 333 -14.25 0.28 -4.54
N LEU A 334 -14.52 -0.38 -3.43
CA LEU A 334 -14.56 0.20 -2.12
C LEU A 334 -13.87 -0.76 -1.16
N LYS A 335 -13.00 -0.20 -0.31
CA LYS A 335 -12.31 -0.93 0.74
C LYS A 335 -12.65 -0.28 2.06
N LEU A 336 -13.72 -0.75 2.70
CA LEU A 336 -14.20 -0.18 3.95
C LEU A 336 -13.95 -1.14 5.08
N LEU A 337 -13.33 -0.63 6.15
CA LEU A 337 -13.25 -1.38 7.40
C LEU A 337 -12.57 -2.76 7.24
N GLY A 338 -11.75 -2.95 6.20
CA GLY A 338 -11.13 -4.23 5.86
C GLY A 338 -11.98 -5.17 4.98
N VAL A 339 -13.15 -4.72 4.53
CA VAL A 339 -14.04 -5.42 3.58
C VAL A 339 -13.89 -4.82 2.19
N ASP A 340 -13.63 -5.67 1.21
CA ASP A 340 -13.62 -5.29 -0.20
C ASP A 340 -15.02 -5.46 -0.80
N VAL A 341 -15.58 -4.38 -1.35
CA VAL A 341 -16.85 -4.37 -2.09
C VAL A 341 -16.61 -3.75 -3.46
N ALA A 342 -17.09 -4.38 -4.52
CA ALA A 342 -17.04 -3.81 -5.85
C ALA A 342 -18.29 -4.11 -6.66
N SER A 343 -18.68 -3.15 -7.49
CA SER A 343 -19.79 -3.24 -8.45
C SER A 343 -19.34 -2.68 -9.78
N PHE A 344 -19.72 -3.31 -10.88
CA PHE A 344 -19.41 -2.83 -12.23
C PHE A 344 -20.49 -3.17 -13.24
N GLY A 345 -20.58 -2.38 -14.30
CA GLY A 345 -21.55 -2.56 -15.38
C GLY A 345 -23.00 -2.62 -14.87
N ASP A 346 -23.83 -3.45 -15.51
CA ASP A 346 -25.19 -3.76 -15.09
C ASP A 346 -25.20 -4.77 -13.93
N ALA A 347 -24.70 -4.34 -12.78
CA ALA A 347 -24.52 -5.19 -11.60
C ALA A 347 -25.83 -5.81 -11.07
N HIS A 348 -26.97 -5.16 -11.30
CA HIS A 348 -28.29 -5.63 -10.84
C HIS A 348 -29.01 -6.50 -11.87
N GLY A 349 -28.51 -6.64 -13.10
CA GLY A 349 -29.17 -7.40 -14.15
C GLY A 349 -30.47 -6.74 -14.64
N THR A 350 -30.39 -5.46 -14.96
CA THR A 350 -31.52 -4.68 -15.52
C THR A 350 -31.71 -4.90 -17.02
N ALA A 351 -30.70 -5.40 -17.72
CA ALA A 351 -30.78 -5.75 -19.13
C ALA A 351 -31.78 -6.90 -19.37
N GLU A 352 -32.52 -6.83 -20.48
CA GLU A 352 -33.46 -7.89 -20.87
C GLU A 352 -32.72 -9.22 -21.10
N ASP A 353 -33.36 -10.32 -20.68
CA ASP A 353 -32.86 -11.69 -20.90
C ASP A 353 -31.46 -12.01 -20.32
N CYS A 354 -30.97 -11.23 -19.34
CA CYS A 354 -29.71 -11.53 -18.65
C CYS A 354 -29.79 -12.75 -17.71
N LEU A 355 -28.64 -13.33 -17.40
CA LEU A 355 -28.46 -14.50 -16.54
C LEU A 355 -27.46 -14.18 -15.43
N ASP A 356 -27.69 -14.75 -14.24
CA ASP A 356 -26.82 -14.58 -13.08
C ASP A 356 -25.92 -15.80 -12.87
N VAL A 357 -24.64 -15.56 -12.63
CA VAL A 357 -23.65 -16.56 -12.19
C VAL A 357 -23.14 -16.16 -10.82
N VAL A 358 -23.47 -16.95 -9.79
CA VAL A 358 -23.29 -16.56 -8.39
C VAL A 358 -22.46 -17.60 -7.62
N TYR A 359 -21.48 -17.12 -6.86
CA TYR A 359 -20.78 -17.85 -5.82
C TYR A 359 -20.98 -17.15 -4.47
N SER A 360 -21.34 -17.90 -3.43
CA SER A 360 -21.60 -17.37 -2.10
C SER A 360 -21.04 -18.32 -1.05
N ASP A 361 -20.13 -17.85 -0.20
CA ASP A 361 -19.64 -18.54 0.99
C ASP A 361 -19.98 -17.67 2.21
N SER A 362 -21.08 -18.03 2.87
CA SER A 362 -21.56 -17.33 4.06
C SER A 362 -20.59 -17.41 5.25
N ARG A 363 -19.73 -18.43 5.33
CA ARG A 363 -18.80 -18.61 6.45
C ARG A 363 -17.58 -17.71 6.31
N SER A 364 -17.08 -17.52 5.09
CA SER A 364 -15.97 -16.61 4.82
C SER A 364 -16.41 -15.19 4.46
N GLY A 365 -17.72 -14.92 4.43
CA GLY A 365 -18.26 -13.60 4.08
C GLY A 365 -18.12 -13.24 2.59
N LEU A 366 -17.92 -14.23 1.71
CA LEU A 366 -17.68 -13.98 0.28
C LEU A 366 -18.98 -14.05 -0.51
N TYR A 367 -19.19 -13.08 -1.39
CA TYR A 367 -20.25 -13.10 -2.39
C TYR A 367 -19.72 -12.55 -3.72
N LYS A 368 -19.88 -13.31 -4.79
CA LYS A 368 -19.48 -12.93 -6.15
C LYS A 368 -20.63 -13.24 -7.10
N LYS A 369 -21.06 -12.25 -7.87
CA LYS A 369 -22.08 -12.36 -8.90
C LYS A 369 -21.57 -11.74 -10.19
N LEU A 370 -21.78 -12.43 -11.31
CA LEU A 370 -21.63 -11.89 -12.65
C LEU A 370 -22.98 -11.92 -13.35
N VAL A 371 -23.26 -10.86 -14.10
CA VAL A 371 -24.44 -10.72 -14.95
C VAL A 371 -24.00 -10.95 -16.40
N ILE A 372 -24.59 -11.94 -17.05
CA ILE A 372 -24.19 -12.44 -18.38
C ILE A 372 -25.36 -12.34 -19.35
N GLY A 373 -25.14 -11.79 -20.55
CA GLY A 373 -26.10 -11.81 -21.65
C GLY A 373 -26.28 -13.22 -22.23
N ARG A 374 -27.39 -13.49 -22.93
CA ARG A 374 -27.63 -14.81 -23.57
C ARG A 374 -26.54 -15.24 -24.55
N ASP A 375 -25.83 -14.28 -25.13
CA ASP A 375 -24.71 -14.47 -26.05
C ASP A 375 -23.37 -14.76 -25.33
N GLY A 376 -23.36 -14.74 -23.99
CA GLY A 376 -22.17 -14.93 -23.17
C GLY A 376 -21.45 -13.62 -22.79
N THR A 377 -21.97 -12.47 -23.21
CA THR A 377 -21.36 -11.17 -22.92
C THR A 377 -21.44 -10.83 -21.43
N LEU A 378 -20.34 -10.42 -20.81
CA LEU A 378 -20.32 -9.94 -19.42
C LEU A 378 -20.95 -8.54 -19.36
N LEU A 379 -22.09 -8.41 -18.71
CA LEU A 379 -22.82 -7.15 -18.60
C LEU A 379 -22.46 -6.37 -17.34
N GLY A 380 -22.08 -7.07 -16.27
CA GLY A 380 -21.73 -6.46 -14.99
C GLY A 380 -21.48 -7.48 -13.89
N GLY A 381 -21.33 -7.02 -12.65
CA GLY A 381 -21.15 -7.91 -11.51
C GLY A 381 -20.99 -7.21 -10.16
N ILE A 382 -21.07 -8.01 -9.11
CA ILE A 382 -20.98 -7.62 -7.69
C ILE A 382 -19.97 -8.54 -7.00
N LEU A 383 -19.02 -7.97 -6.27
CA LEU A 383 -18.02 -8.68 -5.48
C LEU A 383 -18.04 -8.14 -4.04
N VAL A 384 -18.18 -9.00 -3.04
CA VAL A 384 -18.17 -8.67 -1.61
C VAL A 384 -17.24 -9.64 -0.89
N GLY A 385 -16.39 -9.11 -0.02
CA GLY A 385 -15.38 -9.84 0.76
C GLY A 385 -14.08 -10.11 -0.01
N ASP A 386 -14.16 -10.38 -1.32
CA ASP A 386 -13.00 -10.48 -2.21
C ASP A 386 -13.30 -9.82 -3.56
N ALA A 387 -12.69 -8.66 -3.78
CA ALA A 387 -12.76 -7.91 -5.04
C ALA A 387 -11.41 -7.83 -5.77
N GLU A 388 -10.52 -8.83 -5.62
CA GLU A 388 -9.23 -8.88 -6.34
C GLU A 388 -9.47 -8.91 -7.87
N ALA A 389 -10.42 -9.73 -8.31
CA ALA A 389 -10.77 -9.90 -9.73
C ALA A 389 -11.47 -8.70 -10.38
N TYR A 390 -11.88 -7.69 -9.61
CA TYR A 390 -12.64 -6.53 -10.10
C TYR A 390 -12.01 -5.87 -11.33
N GLY A 391 -10.70 -5.61 -11.31
CA GLY A 391 -10.02 -4.91 -12.41
C GLY A 391 -10.09 -5.68 -13.73
N THR A 392 -9.84 -6.99 -13.67
CA THR A 392 -9.94 -7.89 -14.82
C THR A 392 -11.38 -8.00 -15.31
N LEU A 393 -12.35 -8.21 -14.40
CA LEU A 393 -13.75 -8.39 -14.76
C LEU A 393 -14.37 -7.14 -15.37
N ARG A 394 -14.11 -5.97 -14.77
CA ARG A 394 -14.57 -4.68 -15.29
C ARG A 394 -14.10 -4.47 -16.73
N ALA A 395 -12.85 -4.81 -17.03
CA ALA A 395 -12.29 -4.66 -18.37
C ALA A 395 -12.93 -5.56 -19.44
N PHE A 396 -13.59 -6.65 -19.05
CA PHE A 396 -14.35 -7.50 -19.98
C PHE A 396 -15.83 -7.10 -20.10
N THR A 397 -16.29 -6.08 -19.36
CA THR A 397 -17.69 -5.61 -19.46
C THR A 397 -18.02 -5.18 -20.88
N GLY A 398 -19.11 -5.69 -21.44
CA GLY A 398 -19.51 -5.47 -22.82
C GLY A 398 -18.88 -6.45 -23.83
N SER A 399 -18.10 -7.43 -23.38
CA SER A 399 -17.51 -8.48 -24.22
C SER A 399 -17.76 -9.89 -23.67
N VAL A 400 -17.61 -10.92 -24.53
CA VAL A 400 -17.67 -12.33 -24.09
C VAL A 400 -16.31 -12.71 -23.48
N PRO A 401 -16.22 -13.04 -22.18
CA PRO A 401 -14.96 -13.46 -21.58
C PRO A 401 -14.42 -14.75 -22.22
N PRO A 402 -13.09 -14.91 -22.38
CA PRO A 402 -12.50 -16.09 -23.02
C PRO A 402 -12.53 -17.36 -22.16
N VAL A 403 -13.04 -17.28 -20.93
CA VAL A 403 -13.25 -18.42 -20.03
C VAL A 403 -14.69 -18.45 -19.57
N SER A 404 -15.15 -19.60 -19.07
CA SER A 404 -16.53 -19.72 -18.61
C SER A 404 -16.80 -18.81 -17.40
N PRO A 405 -17.97 -18.15 -17.32
CA PRO A 405 -18.31 -17.28 -16.19
C PRO A 405 -18.22 -17.94 -14.81
N GLU A 406 -18.45 -19.26 -14.71
CA GLU A 406 -18.34 -20.00 -13.45
C GLU A 406 -16.89 -20.01 -12.93
N SER A 407 -15.92 -20.13 -13.85
CA SER A 407 -14.49 -20.13 -13.52
C SER A 407 -14.02 -18.77 -12.99
N LEU A 408 -14.78 -17.70 -13.25
CA LEU A 408 -14.48 -16.34 -12.81
C LEU A 408 -14.97 -16.04 -11.39
N VAL A 409 -15.97 -16.77 -10.89
CA VAL A 409 -16.53 -16.57 -9.54
C VAL A 409 -16.02 -17.58 -8.51
N LEU A 410 -15.50 -18.73 -8.93
CA LEU A 410 -15.07 -19.79 -8.03
C LEU A 410 -13.68 -19.51 -7.38
N PRO A 411 -13.43 -20.02 -6.15
CA PRO A 411 -12.13 -19.92 -5.48
C PRO A 411 -10.98 -20.62 -6.22
N ALA A 412 -9.75 -20.21 -5.91
CA ALA A 412 -8.54 -20.88 -6.41
C ALA A 412 -8.53 -22.37 -5.99
N GLY A 413 -8.28 -23.28 -6.94
CA GLY A 413 -8.15 -24.72 -6.66
C GLY A 413 -9.42 -25.56 -6.83
N THR A 414 -10.59 -24.93 -6.98
CA THR A 414 -11.83 -25.66 -7.36
C THR A 414 -12.01 -25.68 -8.88
N GLY A 415 -11.15 -26.43 -9.57
CA GLY A 415 -11.39 -26.97 -10.91
C GLY A 415 -11.66 -26.00 -12.08
N ALA A 416 -10.64 -25.26 -12.54
CA ALA A 416 -10.51 -24.85 -13.96
C ALA A 416 -9.03 -24.52 -14.29
N PRO A 417 -8.50 -24.88 -15.49
CA PRO A 417 -7.06 -24.75 -15.79
C PRO A 417 -6.58 -23.36 -16.21
N ASP A 418 -7.46 -22.42 -16.58
CA ASP A 418 -7.03 -21.16 -17.19
C ASP A 418 -7.63 -19.95 -16.46
N ARG A 419 -6.80 -19.24 -15.70
CA ARG A 419 -7.12 -17.90 -15.22
C ARG A 419 -6.78 -16.88 -16.30
N LEU A 420 -7.70 -15.95 -16.55
CA LEU A 420 -7.48 -14.75 -17.35
C LEU A 420 -6.35 -13.89 -16.76
N GLY A 421 -5.18 -13.93 -17.40
CA GLY A 421 -4.05 -13.05 -17.08
C GLY A 421 -4.21 -11.66 -17.72
N PRO A 422 -3.48 -10.63 -17.26
CA PRO A 422 -3.59 -9.28 -17.80
C PRO A 422 -3.30 -9.15 -19.30
N THR A 423 -2.52 -10.06 -19.86
CA THR A 423 -2.20 -10.11 -21.28
C THR A 423 -3.44 -10.32 -22.16
N ALA A 424 -4.47 -10.98 -21.65
CA ALA A 424 -5.73 -11.22 -22.37
C ALA A 424 -6.71 -10.02 -22.38
N LEU A 425 -6.38 -8.92 -21.69
CA LEU A 425 -7.22 -7.71 -21.65
C LEU A 425 -7.22 -6.98 -23.01
N PRO A 426 -8.32 -6.33 -23.43
CA PRO A 426 -8.35 -5.48 -24.62
C PRO A 426 -7.58 -4.17 -24.41
N ASP A 427 -7.20 -3.48 -25.50
CA ASP A 427 -6.39 -2.24 -25.44
C ASP A 427 -7.09 -1.09 -24.72
N ASP A 428 -8.40 -0.98 -24.83
CA ASP A 428 -9.19 0.06 -24.19
C ASP A 428 -9.40 -0.17 -22.69
N ALA A 429 -9.02 -1.35 -22.17
CA ALA A 429 -9.12 -1.69 -20.75
C ALA A 429 -8.34 -0.71 -19.88
N ILE A 430 -9.01 -0.09 -18.90
CA ILE A 430 -8.38 0.80 -17.92
C ILE A 430 -7.56 -0.04 -16.93
N ILE A 431 -6.24 0.10 -16.98
CA ILE A 431 -5.29 -0.56 -16.08
C ILE A 431 -5.03 0.28 -14.83
N CYS A 432 -4.92 1.60 -14.96
CA CYS A 432 -4.71 2.51 -13.84
C CYS A 432 -5.90 3.46 -13.66
N SER A 433 -6.84 3.13 -12.78
CA SER A 433 -8.05 3.94 -12.55
C SER A 433 -7.76 5.34 -12.01
N CYS A 434 -6.70 5.52 -11.20
CA CYS A 434 -6.37 6.83 -10.62
C CYS A 434 -5.90 7.85 -11.66
N ASN A 435 -5.28 7.40 -12.76
CA ASN A 435 -4.73 8.27 -13.81
C ASN A 435 -5.34 7.95 -15.18
N ASN A 436 -6.46 7.23 -15.20
CA ASN A 436 -7.19 6.78 -16.38
C ASN A 436 -6.33 6.13 -17.50
N VAL A 437 -5.29 5.36 -17.13
CA VAL A 437 -4.36 4.78 -18.12
C VAL A 437 -4.90 3.46 -18.66
N ARG A 438 -5.03 3.35 -19.98
CA ARG A 438 -5.49 2.15 -20.69
C ARG A 438 -4.35 1.18 -21.00
N LYS A 439 -4.65 -0.10 -21.27
CA LYS A 439 -3.66 -1.09 -21.70
C LYS A 439 -2.97 -0.66 -22.99
N GLY A 440 -3.72 -0.09 -23.94
CA GLY A 440 -3.21 0.44 -25.20
C GLY A 440 -2.13 1.50 -24.97
N THR A 441 -2.35 2.42 -24.03
CA THR A 441 -1.34 3.43 -23.64
C THR A 441 -0.08 2.81 -23.05
N ILE A 442 -0.21 1.72 -22.29
CA ILE A 442 0.94 0.97 -21.77
C ILE A 442 1.67 0.24 -22.90
N ARG A 443 0.94 -0.37 -23.83
CA ARG A 443 1.52 -0.98 -25.03
C ARG A 443 2.24 0.07 -25.86
N GLU A 444 1.62 1.20 -26.18
CA GLU A 444 2.22 2.32 -26.91
C GLU A 444 3.47 2.86 -26.21
N ALA A 445 3.46 2.94 -24.87
CA ALA A 445 4.66 3.26 -24.10
C ALA A 445 5.82 2.29 -24.38
N VAL A 446 5.52 0.99 -24.49
CA VAL A 446 6.50 -0.05 -24.79
C VAL A 446 6.91 -0.06 -26.28
N THR A 447 5.94 0.01 -27.20
CA THR A 447 6.16 -0.18 -28.64
C THR A 447 6.59 1.11 -29.36
N GLU A 448 5.95 2.23 -29.06
CA GLU A 448 6.16 3.52 -29.75
C GLU A 448 7.18 4.38 -29.00
N HIS A 449 7.03 4.49 -27.68
CA HIS A 449 7.93 5.28 -26.83
C HIS A 449 9.15 4.48 -26.33
N ARG A 450 9.25 3.19 -26.66
CA ARG A 450 10.38 2.30 -26.35
C ARG A 450 10.72 2.23 -24.86
N CYS A 451 9.73 2.34 -24.00
CA CYS A 451 9.90 2.11 -22.57
C CYS A 451 10.16 0.61 -22.34
N THR A 452 11.27 0.28 -21.70
CA THR A 452 11.71 -1.12 -21.50
C THR A 452 11.57 -1.58 -20.06
N THR A 453 11.25 -0.67 -19.14
CA THR A 453 11.11 -0.97 -17.72
C THR A 453 9.82 -0.39 -17.14
N VAL A 454 9.32 -1.00 -16.05
CA VAL A 454 8.14 -0.49 -15.34
C VAL A 454 8.33 0.97 -14.89
N PRO A 455 9.46 1.41 -14.30
CA PRO A 455 9.67 2.81 -13.94
C PRO A 455 9.58 3.78 -15.14
N GLU A 456 10.11 3.41 -16.31
CA GLU A 456 9.99 4.21 -17.53
C GLU A 456 8.54 4.33 -17.99
N VAL A 457 7.80 3.22 -17.99
CA VAL A 457 6.37 3.24 -18.32
C VAL A 457 5.57 4.05 -17.29
N LYS A 458 5.91 3.98 -16.00
CA LYS A 458 5.28 4.84 -14.97
C LYS A 458 5.52 6.33 -15.26
N LYS A 459 6.75 6.70 -15.63
CA LYS A 459 7.10 8.08 -15.96
C LYS A 459 6.39 8.57 -17.23
N CYS A 460 6.29 7.69 -18.24
CA CYS A 460 5.67 7.98 -19.52
C CYS A 460 4.13 8.10 -19.41
N THR A 461 3.49 7.18 -18.68
CA THR A 461 2.02 7.04 -18.67
C THR A 461 1.35 7.55 -17.39
N LYS A 462 2.12 7.89 -16.36
CA LYS A 462 1.65 8.09 -14.97
C LYS A 462 0.99 6.85 -14.33
N ALA A 463 0.95 5.67 -14.97
CA ALA A 463 0.34 4.48 -14.38
C ALA A 463 1.03 4.08 -13.06
N GLY A 464 0.25 3.79 -12.01
CA GLY A 464 0.78 3.28 -10.73
C GLY A 464 1.62 4.27 -9.92
N THR A 465 1.41 5.57 -10.15
CA THR A 465 2.04 6.69 -9.40
C THR A 465 1.18 7.18 -8.22
N THR A 466 -0.15 7.03 -8.27
CA THR A 466 -1.07 7.53 -7.23
C THR A 466 -1.32 6.51 -6.11
N CYS A 467 -2.12 5.46 -6.35
CA CYS A 467 -2.46 4.47 -5.32
C CYS A 467 -1.63 3.18 -5.38
N GLY A 468 -0.86 2.98 -6.47
CA GLY A 468 0.01 1.82 -6.68
C GLY A 468 -0.70 0.48 -6.96
N SER A 469 -2.03 0.41 -6.99
CA SER A 469 -2.79 -0.84 -7.11
C SER A 469 -2.52 -1.61 -8.42
N CYS A 470 -2.24 -0.91 -9.50
CA CYS A 470 -2.02 -1.49 -10.83
C CYS A 470 -0.57 -1.91 -11.11
N VAL A 471 0.38 -1.69 -10.19
CA VAL A 471 1.82 -1.87 -10.46
C VAL A 471 2.20 -3.32 -10.80
N LYS A 472 1.54 -4.30 -10.16
CA LYS A 472 1.76 -5.73 -10.45
C LYS A 472 1.30 -6.09 -11.87
N VAL A 473 0.09 -5.63 -12.23
CA VAL A 473 -0.52 -5.82 -13.55
C VAL A 473 0.30 -5.11 -14.63
N LEU A 474 0.75 -3.88 -14.34
CA LEU A 474 1.64 -3.09 -15.18
C LEU A 474 2.93 -3.85 -15.49
N GLY A 475 3.56 -4.46 -14.50
CA GLY A 475 4.76 -5.28 -14.71
C GLY A 475 4.53 -6.44 -15.66
N GLN A 476 3.43 -7.19 -15.48
CA GLN A 476 3.08 -8.32 -16.34
C GLN A 476 2.81 -7.88 -17.79
N LEU A 477 2.12 -6.75 -17.99
CA LEU A 477 1.87 -6.19 -19.31
C LEU A 477 3.14 -5.73 -20.00
N VAL A 478 4.00 -4.98 -19.30
CA VAL A 478 5.27 -4.48 -19.86
C VAL A 478 6.15 -5.63 -20.32
N THR A 479 6.30 -6.68 -19.49
CA THR A 479 7.07 -7.87 -19.87
C THR A 479 6.48 -8.56 -21.11
N ALA A 480 5.16 -8.76 -21.14
CA ALA A 480 4.52 -9.45 -22.26
C ALA A 480 4.57 -8.66 -23.57
N GLU A 481 4.41 -7.34 -23.54
CA GLU A 481 4.49 -6.50 -24.75
C GLU A 481 5.92 -6.39 -25.28
N LEU A 482 6.93 -6.40 -24.41
CA LEU A 482 8.33 -6.48 -24.82
C LEU A 482 8.63 -7.83 -25.51
N GLU A 483 8.19 -8.95 -24.93
CA GLU A 483 8.32 -10.28 -25.53
C GLU A 483 7.59 -10.36 -26.89
N ALA A 484 6.37 -9.83 -26.98
CA ALA A 484 5.57 -9.80 -28.21
C ALA A 484 6.18 -8.92 -29.31
N SER A 485 6.88 -7.85 -28.94
CA SER A 485 7.59 -6.97 -29.87
C SER A 485 8.89 -7.56 -30.41
N GLY A 486 9.21 -8.82 -30.07
CA GLY A 486 10.46 -9.47 -30.45
C GLY A 486 11.69 -8.84 -29.80
N VAL A 487 11.49 -7.99 -28.78
CA VAL A 487 12.56 -7.50 -27.94
C VAL A 487 12.89 -8.64 -26.99
N GLU A 488 14.09 -9.22 -27.12
CA GLU A 488 14.60 -10.09 -26.08
C GLU A 488 14.61 -9.29 -24.77
N VAL A 489 13.68 -9.61 -23.88
CA VAL A 489 13.71 -9.10 -22.51
C VAL A 489 14.95 -9.70 -21.90
N ASP A 490 15.98 -8.87 -21.75
CA ASP A 490 17.22 -9.23 -21.09
C ASP A 490 16.87 -9.68 -19.66
N LYS A 491 16.85 -11.00 -19.44
CA LYS A 491 16.60 -11.61 -18.13
C LYS A 491 17.82 -11.52 -17.22
N GLY A 492 18.88 -10.88 -17.68
CA GLY A 492 20.07 -10.62 -16.89
C GLY A 492 19.76 -9.82 -15.64
N LEU A 493 20.55 -10.05 -14.59
CA LEU A 493 20.34 -9.50 -13.26
C LEU A 493 20.20 -7.96 -13.25
N CYS A 494 20.97 -7.26 -14.10
CA CYS A 494 21.00 -5.80 -14.22
C CYS A 494 21.82 -5.40 -15.45
N GLY A 495 22.07 -4.10 -15.69
CA GLY A 495 22.96 -3.63 -16.78
C GLY A 495 24.41 -4.15 -16.74
N CYS A 496 24.89 -4.68 -15.62
CA CYS A 496 26.24 -5.26 -15.50
C CYS A 496 26.34 -6.74 -15.91
N PHE A 497 25.32 -7.57 -15.64
CA PHE A 497 25.33 -9.01 -15.95
C PHE A 497 24.14 -9.43 -16.82
N SER A 498 24.40 -10.20 -17.88
CA SER A 498 23.37 -10.80 -18.72
C SER A 498 22.83 -12.12 -18.16
N GLN A 499 23.46 -12.64 -17.12
CA GLN A 499 23.05 -13.83 -16.39
C GLN A 499 22.03 -13.44 -15.31
N THR A 500 21.05 -14.31 -15.11
CA THR A 500 20.12 -14.30 -13.98
C THR A 500 20.86 -14.54 -12.66
N ARG A 501 20.19 -14.32 -11.52
CA ARG A 501 20.76 -14.66 -10.19
C ARG A 501 21.11 -16.14 -10.10
N GLU A 502 20.24 -17.02 -10.58
CA GLU A 502 20.42 -18.47 -10.54
C GLU A 502 21.65 -18.89 -11.36
N GLU A 503 21.80 -18.38 -12.57
CA GLU A 503 22.98 -18.64 -13.40
C GLU A 503 24.28 -18.11 -12.77
N LEU A 504 24.24 -16.93 -12.13
CA LEU A 504 25.39 -16.40 -11.39
C LEU A 504 25.75 -17.27 -10.19
N TYR A 505 24.76 -17.83 -9.48
CA TYR A 505 24.99 -18.78 -8.40
C TYR A 505 25.74 -20.02 -8.92
N GLU A 506 25.27 -20.61 -10.02
CA GLU A 506 25.92 -21.76 -10.64
C GLU A 506 27.35 -21.45 -11.11
N ILE A 507 27.57 -20.29 -11.74
CA ILE A 507 28.89 -19.86 -12.19
C ILE A 507 29.85 -19.73 -11.00
N VAL A 508 29.41 -19.08 -9.91
CA VAL A 508 30.22 -18.89 -8.70
C VAL A 508 30.57 -20.24 -8.07
N LEU A 509 29.60 -21.14 -7.93
CA LEU A 509 29.79 -22.45 -7.34
C LEU A 509 30.71 -23.34 -8.19
N ALA A 510 30.40 -23.50 -9.48
CA ALA A 510 31.10 -24.41 -10.38
C ALA A 510 32.55 -24.00 -10.63
N LEU A 511 32.83 -22.70 -10.72
CA LEU A 511 34.16 -22.17 -11.01
C LEU A 511 34.90 -21.70 -9.76
N ARG A 512 34.28 -21.80 -8.59
CA ARG A 512 34.81 -21.34 -7.30
C ARG A 512 35.32 -19.90 -7.36
N ILE A 513 34.51 -19.02 -7.93
CA ILE A 513 34.83 -17.59 -8.02
C ILE A 513 34.53 -16.97 -6.66
N ASN A 514 35.57 -16.57 -5.93
CA ASN A 514 35.46 -16.10 -4.55
C ASN A 514 35.54 -14.58 -4.41
N THR A 515 35.61 -13.85 -5.53
CA THR A 515 35.65 -12.38 -5.57
C THR A 515 34.68 -11.82 -6.61
N TYR A 516 34.04 -10.70 -6.27
CA TYR A 516 33.18 -9.91 -7.13
C TYR A 516 33.92 -9.38 -8.35
N GLN A 517 35.14 -8.85 -8.18
CA GLN A 517 35.91 -8.31 -9.31
C GLN A 517 36.19 -9.40 -10.35
N GLN A 518 36.57 -10.59 -9.91
CA GLN A 518 36.79 -11.73 -10.80
C GLN A 518 35.51 -12.15 -11.54
N LEU A 519 34.35 -12.10 -10.88
CA LEU A 519 33.07 -12.42 -11.51
C LEU A 519 32.71 -11.36 -12.55
N LEU A 520 32.82 -10.08 -12.20
CA LEU A 520 32.51 -8.95 -13.07
C LEU A 520 33.42 -8.89 -14.29
N ASP A 521 34.72 -9.06 -14.12
CA ASP A 521 35.70 -9.00 -15.22
C ASP A 521 35.51 -10.13 -16.24
N ARG A 522 35.08 -11.31 -15.79
CA ARG A 522 34.92 -12.49 -16.65
C ARG A 522 33.53 -12.60 -17.27
N TYR A 523 32.48 -12.30 -16.49
CA TYR A 523 31.09 -12.59 -16.87
C TYR A 523 30.23 -11.33 -17.01
N GLY A 524 30.72 -10.17 -16.57
CA GLY A 524 30.04 -8.89 -16.81
C GLY A 524 29.98 -8.56 -18.31
N ARG A 525 29.00 -7.74 -18.68
CA ARG A 525 28.93 -7.12 -20.01
C ARG A 525 30.17 -6.25 -20.25
N GLU A 526 30.54 -6.07 -21.51
CA GLU A 526 31.78 -5.40 -21.92
C GLU A 526 32.00 -4.05 -21.22
N GLY A 527 30.96 -3.21 -21.14
CA GLY A 527 31.04 -1.90 -20.49
C GLY A 527 31.10 -1.90 -18.95
N ALA A 528 30.90 -3.06 -18.30
CA ALA A 528 30.95 -3.18 -16.84
C ALA A 528 32.26 -3.84 -16.34
N ARG A 529 33.01 -4.51 -17.22
CA ARG A 529 34.28 -5.16 -16.87
C ARG A 529 35.32 -4.13 -16.44
N GLY A 530 36.09 -4.41 -15.40
CA GLY A 530 37.07 -3.48 -14.82
C GLY A 530 36.46 -2.26 -14.11
N GLY A 531 35.14 -2.20 -13.94
CA GLY A 531 34.45 -1.16 -13.18
C GLY A 531 33.97 -1.65 -11.80
N ASP A 532 33.17 -0.82 -11.13
CA ASP A 532 32.65 -1.11 -9.79
C ASP A 532 31.30 -1.87 -9.80
N GLY A 533 30.61 -1.93 -10.95
CA GLY A 533 29.25 -2.44 -11.05
C GLY A 533 28.17 -1.52 -10.44
N CYS A 534 27.00 -2.06 -10.08
CA CYS A 534 25.84 -1.29 -9.65
C CYS A 534 25.19 -1.77 -8.34
N GLU A 535 24.26 -0.98 -7.83
CA GLU A 535 23.47 -1.24 -6.61
C GLU A 535 22.64 -2.54 -6.62
N ILE A 536 22.40 -3.12 -7.81
CA ILE A 536 21.66 -4.37 -7.93
C ILE A 536 22.60 -5.57 -7.82
N CYS A 537 23.70 -5.58 -8.58
CA CYS A 537 24.58 -6.75 -8.65
C CYS A 537 25.50 -6.88 -7.45
N LYS A 538 25.98 -5.78 -6.86
CA LYS A 538 26.84 -5.81 -5.67
C LYS A 538 26.24 -6.63 -4.52
N PRO A 539 25.07 -6.27 -3.96
CA PRO A 539 24.49 -7.02 -2.84
C PRO A 539 24.03 -8.43 -3.26
N THR A 540 23.61 -8.60 -4.51
CA THR A 540 23.20 -9.93 -5.01
C THR A 540 24.38 -10.90 -5.06
N VAL A 541 25.51 -10.48 -5.63
CA VAL A 541 26.72 -11.31 -5.69
C VAL A 541 27.35 -11.47 -4.31
N GLY A 542 27.34 -10.42 -3.48
CA GLY A 542 27.77 -10.52 -2.08
C GLY A 542 26.98 -11.59 -1.30
N SER A 543 25.65 -11.65 -1.49
CA SER A 543 24.80 -12.70 -0.93
C SER A 543 25.16 -14.10 -1.44
N ILE A 544 25.39 -14.26 -2.76
CA ILE A 544 25.79 -15.54 -3.37
C ILE A 544 27.14 -16.01 -2.78
N ILE A 545 28.17 -15.16 -2.83
CA ILE A 545 29.51 -15.47 -2.31
C ILE A 545 29.41 -15.82 -0.82
N ALA A 546 28.70 -15.04 -0.02
CA ALA A 546 28.56 -15.31 1.42
C ALA A 546 27.85 -16.65 1.71
N SER A 547 26.81 -17.00 0.94
CA SER A 547 26.11 -18.28 1.07
C SER A 547 26.96 -19.50 0.69
N LEU A 548 28.00 -19.29 -0.12
CA LEU A 548 28.90 -20.32 -0.65
C LEU A 548 30.32 -20.26 -0.06
N ALA A 549 30.59 -19.31 0.84
CA ALA A 549 31.94 -18.87 1.17
C ALA A 549 32.89 -20.01 1.57
N PRO A 550 32.53 -20.93 2.48
CA PRO A 550 33.39 -22.05 2.84
C PRO A 550 33.72 -22.97 1.65
N THR A 551 32.76 -23.18 0.74
CA THR A 551 32.88 -24.11 -0.39
C THR A 551 33.75 -23.55 -1.51
N ILE A 552 33.68 -22.24 -1.76
CA ILE A 552 34.44 -21.57 -2.82
C ILE A 552 35.76 -20.97 -2.32
N GLY A 553 36.06 -21.08 -1.01
CA GLY A 553 37.25 -20.52 -0.40
C GLY A 553 37.23 -18.99 -0.30
N ALA A 554 36.04 -18.40 -0.12
CA ALA A 554 35.89 -17.00 0.26
C ALA A 554 35.90 -16.87 1.79
N SER A 555 36.17 -15.67 2.30
CA SER A 555 35.97 -15.38 3.72
C SER A 555 34.49 -15.48 4.06
N GLY A 556 34.16 -16.11 5.19
CA GLY A 556 32.80 -16.12 5.75
C GLY A 556 32.41 -14.80 6.43
N TYR A 557 33.36 -13.90 6.62
CA TYR A 557 33.11 -12.58 7.22
C TYR A 557 32.78 -11.56 6.11
N VAL A 558 31.54 -11.07 6.09
CA VAL A 558 30.98 -10.25 4.99
C VAL A 558 31.64 -8.88 4.80
N LEU A 559 32.46 -8.44 5.77
CA LEU A 559 33.20 -7.18 5.70
C LEU A 559 34.70 -7.38 5.42
N GLU A 560 35.12 -8.60 5.07
CA GLU A 560 36.51 -8.91 4.70
C GLU A 560 36.84 -8.46 3.28
N GLY A 561 37.93 -7.72 3.10
CA GLY A 561 38.41 -7.28 1.80
C GLY A 561 37.35 -6.56 0.95
N GLU A 562 37.22 -6.98 -0.31
CA GLU A 562 36.26 -6.39 -1.25
C GLU A 562 34.78 -6.70 -0.92
N GLN A 563 34.48 -7.72 -0.10
CA GLN A 563 33.09 -8.05 0.24
C GLN A 563 32.39 -6.92 0.99
N ALA A 564 33.15 -6.11 1.73
CA ALA A 564 32.60 -4.98 2.48
C ALA A 564 31.93 -3.91 1.59
N ALA A 565 32.44 -3.74 0.36
CA ALA A 565 31.88 -2.81 -0.61
C ALA A 565 30.65 -3.36 -1.33
N LEU A 566 30.33 -4.65 -1.13
CA LEU A 566 29.15 -5.32 -1.69
C LEU A 566 27.93 -5.20 -0.77
N GLN A 567 28.16 -4.93 0.52
CA GLN A 567 27.11 -4.91 1.53
C GLN A 567 26.26 -3.63 1.44
N ASP A 568 24.96 -3.77 1.70
CA ASP A 568 24.09 -2.62 1.92
C ASP A 568 24.38 -1.96 3.28
N SER A 569 23.77 -0.81 3.56
CA SER A 569 24.04 -0.04 4.78
C SER A 569 23.86 -0.85 6.08
N ASN A 570 22.98 -1.86 6.11
CA ASN A 570 22.74 -2.62 7.34
C ASN A 570 23.84 -3.68 7.55
N ASP A 571 24.16 -4.46 6.52
CA ASP A 571 25.26 -5.42 6.59
C ASP A 571 26.62 -4.70 6.74
N HIS A 572 26.79 -3.50 6.17
CA HIS A 572 28.02 -2.70 6.30
C HIS A 572 28.33 -2.29 7.74
N PHE A 573 27.30 -1.98 8.54
CA PHE A 573 27.43 -1.63 9.96
C PHE A 573 27.04 -2.76 10.91
N LEU A 574 26.76 -3.96 10.39
CA LEU A 574 26.29 -5.10 11.17
C LEU A 574 25.14 -4.73 12.15
N ALA A 575 24.27 -3.81 11.74
CA ALA A 575 23.20 -3.24 12.56
C ALA A 575 22.09 -2.65 11.68
N ASN A 576 20.82 -2.70 12.11
CA ASN A 576 19.74 -2.09 11.30
C ASN A 576 19.66 -0.59 11.53
N LEU A 577 19.76 0.19 10.46
CA LEU A 577 19.54 1.63 10.44
C LEU A 577 18.08 1.98 10.79
N GLN A 578 17.90 3.02 11.59
CA GLN A 578 16.62 3.57 12.04
C GLN A 578 16.32 4.91 11.37
N LYS A 579 15.07 5.38 11.49
CA LYS A 579 14.58 6.59 10.81
C LYS A 579 15.42 7.87 11.06
N ASN A 580 16.01 8.00 12.25
CA ASN A 580 16.83 9.15 12.62
C ASN A 580 18.34 8.92 12.46
N GLY A 581 18.76 7.89 11.72
CA GLY A 581 20.18 7.56 11.54
C GLY A 581 20.81 6.76 12.68
N SER A 582 20.08 6.49 13.77
CA SER A 582 20.52 5.55 14.82
C SER A 582 20.40 4.09 14.37
N TYR A 583 20.87 3.16 15.19
CA TYR A 583 20.91 1.72 14.91
C TYR A 583 20.19 0.92 15.99
N SER A 584 19.82 -0.31 15.63
CA SER A 584 19.32 -1.31 16.59
C SER A 584 20.34 -2.41 16.84
N VAL A 585 20.35 -2.87 18.08
CA VAL A 585 21.16 -3.99 18.58
C VAL A 585 20.21 -5.09 19.01
N VAL A 586 20.38 -6.27 18.43
CA VAL A 586 19.50 -7.43 18.67
C VAL A 586 20.39 -8.65 18.92
N PRO A 587 20.68 -8.99 20.20
CA PRO A 587 21.42 -10.21 20.50
C PRO A 587 20.59 -11.46 20.15
N ARG A 588 21.28 -12.56 19.88
CA ARG A 588 20.64 -13.86 19.63
C ARG A 588 20.13 -14.44 20.96
N ILE A 589 18.89 -14.91 20.95
CA ILE A 589 18.24 -15.61 22.07
C ILE A 589 17.61 -16.88 21.48
N PRO A 590 18.39 -17.97 21.31
CA PRO A 590 17.94 -19.17 20.63
C PRO A 590 16.67 -19.75 21.25
N GLY A 591 15.64 -19.99 20.42
CA GLY A 591 14.36 -20.53 20.88
C GLY A 591 13.59 -19.63 21.86
N GLY A 592 14.04 -18.39 22.09
CA GLY A 592 13.50 -17.50 23.11
C GLY A 592 13.94 -17.83 24.55
N GLU A 593 14.94 -18.70 24.74
CA GLU A 593 15.45 -19.09 26.05
C GLU A 593 16.59 -18.17 26.50
N ILE A 594 16.43 -17.51 27.66
CA ILE A 594 17.39 -16.57 28.23
C ILE A 594 17.56 -16.79 29.73
N THR A 595 18.79 -16.70 30.23
CA THR A 595 19.08 -16.80 31.66
C THR A 595 18.72 -15.49 32.40
N PRO A 596 18.43 -15.53 33.71
CA PRO A 596 18.25 -14.33 34.52
C PRO A 596 19.43 -13.36 34.41
N GLU A 597 20.66 -13.87 34.45
CA GLU A 597 21.88 -13.05 34.31
C GLU A 597 21.98 -12.39 32.94
N GLY A 598 21.67 -13.12 31.86
CA GLY A 598 21.65 -12.57 30.51
C GLY A 598 20.60 -11.46 30.36
N LEU A 599 19.43 -11.63 30.97
CA LEU A 599 18.38 -10.61 30.99
C LEU A 599 18.82 -9.35 31.75
N ILE A 600 19.52 -9.50 32.87
CA ILE A 600 20.09 -8.38 33.64
C ILE A 600 21.11 -7.63 32.79
N VAL A 601 22.04 -8.33 32.12
CA VAL A 601 23.05 -7.69 31.27
C VAL A 601 22.42 -6.86 30.16
N ILE A 602 21.40 -7.38 29.46
CA ILE A 602 20.67 -6.61 28.44
C ILE A 602 20.04 -5.35 29.05
N GLY A 603 19.42 -5.47 30.23
CA GLY A 603 18.82 -4.35 30.94
C GLY A 603 19.84 -3.28 31.34
N GLU A 604 21.02 -3.67 31.82
CA GLU A 604 22.10 -2.75 32.16
C GLU A 604 22.65 -2.03 30.93
N ILE A 605 22.89 -2.75 29.83
CA ILE A 605 23.32 -2.16 28.56
C ILE A 605 22.29 -1.14 28.08
N ALA A 606 21.01 -1.52 28.01
CA ALA A 606 19.96 -0.61 27.57
C ALA A 606 19.90 0.66 28.43
N ARG A 607 20.00 0.53 29.76
CA ARG A 607 20.03 1.66 30.68
C ARG A 607 21.25 2.55 30.46
N ASP A 608 22.45 1.96 30.40
CA ASP A 608 23.71 2.70 30.38
C ASP A 608 23.89 3.47 29.05
N PHE A 609 23.33 2.95 27.95
CA PHE A 609 23.37 3.59 26.63
C PHE A 609 22.08 4.35 26.28
N GLY A 610 21.07 4.36 27.16
CA GLY A 610 19.81 5.07 26.96
C GLY A 610 18.95 4.51 25.82
N LEU A 611 18.92 3.19 25.62
CA LEU A 611 18.28 2.53 24.49
C LEU A 611 16.79 2.24 24.76
N TYR A 612 15.95 2.38 23.73
CA TYR A 612 14.57 1.87 23.76
C TYR A 612 14.57 0.34 23.67
N THR A 613 13.79 -0.33 24.50
CA THR A 613 13.72 -1.80 24.57
C THR A 613 12.33 -2.32 24.20
N LYS A 614 12.30 -3.41 23.42
CA LYS A 614 11.05 -4.04 22.99
C LYS A 614 11.17 -5.55 22.85
N ILE A 615 10.21 -6.27 23.43
CA ILE A 615 10.02 -7.70 23.17
C ILE A 615 9.35 -7.86 21.80
N THR A 616 9.92 -8.69 20.94
CA THR A 616 9.42 -8.92 19.59
C THR A 616 8.62 -10.21 19.46
N GLY A 617 7.81 -10.29 18.40
CA GLY A 617 7.09 -11.52 18.05
C GLY A 617 8.00 -12.70 17.68
N GLY A 618 9.31 -12.50 17.54
CA GLY A 618 10.32 -13.54 17.35
C GLY A 618 10.97 -14.03 18.65
N GLN A 619 10.40 -13.69 19.81
CA GLN A 619 10.93 -14.01 21.15
C GLN A 619 12.34 -13.44 21.38
N ARG A 620 12.55 -12.19 20.95
CA ARG A 620 13.80 -11.46 21.16
C ARG A 620 13.58 -10.13 21.89
N ILE A 621 14.66 -9.59 22.43
CA ILE A 621 14.70 -8.26 23.02
C ILE A 621 15.50 -7.38 22.06
N ASP A 622 14.81 -6.44 21.43
CA ASP A 622 15.44 -5.46 20.55
C ASP A 622 15.78 -4.20 21.35
N MET A 623 17.00 -3.69 21.18
CA MET A 623 17.46 -2.41 21.74
C MET A 623 17.64 -1.40 20.59
N PHE A 624 17.03 -0.24 20.67
CA PHE A 624 17.02 0.78 19.60
C PHE A 624 17.61 2.10 20.09
N GLY A 625 18.19 2.85 19.16
CA GLY A 625 18.73 4.19 19.42
C GLY A 625 20.24 4.23 19.64
N ALA A 626 20.95 3.14 19.34
CA ALA A 626 22.41 3.12 19.43
C ALA A 626 23.01 3.99 18.33
N ARG A 627 23.97 4.85 18.67
CA ARG A 627 24.79 5.57 17.67
C ARG A 627 25.87 4.64 17.13
N VAL A 628 26.37 4.93 15.94
CA VAL A 628 27.33 4.05 15.24
C VAL A 628 28.58 3.77 16.09
N GLU A 629 29.11 4.78 16.78
CA GLU A 629 30.30 4.65 17.62
C GLU A 629 30.05 3.92 18.95
N GLN A 630 28.78 3.76 19.34
CA GLN A 630 28.39 2.98 20.50
C GLN A 630 28.29 1.48 20.19
N LEU A 631 28.12 1.10 18.92
CA LEU A 631 27.91 -0.30 18.54
C LEU A 631 29.03 -1.22 19.05
N PRO A 632 30.34 -0.93 18.84
CA PRO A 632 31.39 -1.80 19.36
C PRO A 632 31.40 -1.92 20.89
N LEU A 633 31.09 -0.84 21.61
CA LEU A 633 31.05 -0.84 23.08
C LEU A 633 29.91 -1.70 23.61
N ILE A 634 28.73 -1.61 22.97
CA ILE A 634 27.57 -2.41 23.30
C ILE A 634 27.85 -3.90 23.01
N TRP A 635 28.36 -4.20 21.81
CA TRP A 635 28.62 -5.57 21.40
C TRP A 635 29.75 -6.24 22.18
N THR A 636 30.77 -5.50 22.62
CA THR A 636 31.79 -6.03 23.53
C THR A 636 31.15 -6.58 24.81
N ARG A 637 30.27 -5.80 25.46
CA ARG A 637 29.56 -6.25 26.67
C ARG A 637 28.63 -7.44 26.42
N LEU A 638 27.97 -7.48 25.26
CA LEU A 638 27.10 -8.60 24.88
C LEU A 638 27.90 -9.88 24.66
N VAL A 639 29.02 -9.80 23.92
CA VAL A 639 29.90 -10.95 23.64
C VAL A 639 30.57 -11.45 24.93
N ASP A 640 31.03 -10.56 25.81
CA ASP A 640 31.58 -10.92 27.12
C ASP A 640 30.56 -11.68 27.99
N ALA A 641 29.27 -11.38 27.82
CA ALA A 641 28.17 -12.06 28.48
C ALA A 641 27.68 -13.33 27.74
N GLY A 642 28.33 -13.71 26.64
CA GLY A 642 28.05 -14.93 25.87
C GLY A 642 26.97 -14.79 24.81
N PHE A 643 26.54 -13.57 24.45
CA PHE A 643 25.60 -13.36 23.35
C PHE A 643 26.31 -13.34 21.99
N GLU A 644 25.66 -13.94 20.99
CA GLU A 644 26.02 -13.80 19.57
C GLU A 644 25.13 -12.75 18.89
N SER A 645 25.52 -12.31 17.70
CA SER A 645 24.69 -11.49 16.84
C SER A 645 23.39 -12.21 16.47
N GLY A 646 22.27 -11.52 16.65
CA GLY A 646 20.99 -11.97 16.17
C GLY A 646 20.85 -11.91 14.64
N HIS A 647 21.82 -11.30 13.94
CA HIS A 647 21.81 -11.04 12.50
C HIS A 647 20.52 -10.36 12.03
N ALA A 648 19.95 -9.50 12.87
CA ALA A 648 18.72 -8.79 12.54
C ALA A 648 18.91 -7.82 11.35
N TYR A 649 20.15 -7.42 11.08
CA TYR A 649 20.56 -6.57 9.96
C TYR A 649 20.61 -7.31 8.63
N GLY A 650 21.10 -8.54 8.64
CA GLY A 650 21.29 -9.32 7.42
C GLY A 650 20.02 -9.90 6.81
N LYS A 651 20.16 -10.31 5.54
CA LYS A 651 19.26 -11.27 4.87
C LYS A 651 19.71 -12.69 5.23
N SER A 652 19.37 -13.10 6.45
CA SER A 652 19.71 -14.41 7.02
C SER A 652 18.60 -14.93 7.93
N LEU A 653 18.83 -16.06 8.60
CA LEU A 653 17.92 -16.56 9.63
C LEU A 653 17.84 -15.59 10.82
N ARG A 654 16.65 -15.00 11.00
CA ARG A 654 16.38 -14.01 12.04
C ARG A 654 15.84 -14.55 13.34
N THR A 655 15.17 -15.70 13.36
CA THR A 655 14.58 -16.27 14.58
C THR A 655 14.04 -17.67 14.30
N VAL A 656 14.12 -18.55 15.30
CA VAL A 656 13.30 -19.75 15.39
C VAL A 656 12.41 -19.63 16.64
N LYS A 657 11.16 -19.23 16.44
CA LYS A 657 10.19 -19.08 17.54
C LYS A 657 9.80 -20.46 18.09
N SER A 658 9.77 -20.64 19.40
CA SER A 658 9.38 -21.90 20.04
C SER A 658 8.18 -21.71 20.95
N CYS A 659 7.43 -22.77 21.21
CA CYS A 659 6.63 -22.84 22.43
C CYS A 659 7.41 -23.63 23.50
N VAL A 660 6.94 -23.59 24.74
CA VAL A 660 7.61 -24.24 25.89
C VAL A 660 7.63 -25.78 25.85
N GLY A 661 7.07 -26.39 24.80
CA GLY A 661 7.18 -27.82 24.52
C GLY A 661 6.62 -28.75 25.61
N GLN A 662 6.97 -30.03 25.51
CA GLN A 662 6.59 -31.05 26.51
C GLN A 662 7.22 -30.83 27.88
N THR A 663 8.29 -30.03 27.95
CA THR A 663 9.02 -29.74 29.20
C THR A 663 8.13 -29.01 30.21
N TRP A 664 7.25 -28.11 29.73
CA TRP A 664 6.40 -27.28 30.60
C TRP A 664 4.92 -27.32 30.23
N CYS A 665 4.57 -27.45 28.94
CA CYS A 665 3.18 -27.44 28.52
C CYS A 665 2.56 -28.83 28.68
N ARG A 666 1.43 -28.92 29.39
CA ARG A 666 0.65 -30.18 29.54
C ARG A 666 0.19 -30.82 28.22
N TYR A 667 0.21 -30.08 27.12
CA TYR A 667 -0.17 -30.55 25.78
C TYR A 667 1.03 -30.78 24.86
N GLY A 668 2.25 -30.46 25.32
CA GLY A 668 3.45 -30.67 24.53
C GLY A 668 3.66 -32.16 24.28
N VAL A 669 3.93 -32.49 23.03
CA VAL A 669 4.17 -33.84 22.53
C VAL A 669 5.66 -34.11 22.39
N GLN A 670 6.44 -33.09 22.01
CA GLN A 670 7.88 -33.16 21.90
C GLN A 670 8.56 -31.90 22.44
N ASP A 671 9.88 -31.95 22.57
CA ASP A 671 10.70 -30.84 23.05
C ASP A 671 10.96 -29.83 21.91
N SER A 672 10.02 -28.91 21.74
CA SER A 672 10.13 -27.84 20.74
C SER A 672 11.18 -26.79 21.09
N VAL A 673 11.54 -26.63 22.36
CA VAL A 673 12.54 -25.63 22.78
C VAL A 673 13.91 -26.11 22.33
N ARG A 674 14.30 -27.34 22.67
CA ARG A 674 15.54 -27.96 22.21
C ARG A 674 15.66 -27.91 20.68
N MET A 675 14.63 -28.37 19.97
CA MET A 675 14.64 -28.37 18.50
C MET A 675 14.76 -26.95 17.93
N ALA A 676 14.06 -25.95 18.49
CA ALA A 676 14.20 -24.57 18.05
C ALA A 676 15.62 -24.01 18.26
N ILE A 677 16.24 -24.32 19.41
CA ILE A 677 17.62 -23.95 19.71
C ILE A 677 18.58 -24.61 18.71
N ASP A 678 18.43 -25.91 18.47
CA ASP A 678 19.27 -26.66 17.54
C ASP A 678 19.21 -26.09 16.13
N LEU A 679 18.00 -25.79 15.62
CA LEU A 679 17.81 -25.19 14.30
C LEU A 679 18.33 -23.75 14.24
N GLU A 680 18.09 -22.94 15.28
CA GLU A 680 18.56 -21.56 15.32
C GLU A 680 20.08 -21.49 15.34
N LEU A 681 20.72 -22.37 16.13
CA LEU A 681 22.16 -22.49 16.15
C LEU A 681 22.69 -23.05 14.84
N ARG A 682 22.07 -24.09 14.26
CA ARG A 682 22.54 -24.67 12.99
C ARG A 682 22.58 -23.64 11.86
N TYR A 683 21.53 -22.84 11.70
CA TYR A 683 21.37 -21.96 10.53
C TYR A 683 21.73 -20.50 10.80
N ARG A 684 22.32 -20.18 11.95
CA ARG A 684 22.80 -18.81 12.24
C ARG A 684 23.83 -18.37 11.22
N GLY A 685 23.78 -17.09 10.85
CA GLY A 685 24.68 -16.48 9.87
C GLY A 685 24.41 -16.84 8.40
N LEU A 686 23.57 -17.84 8.10
CA LEU A 686 23.30 -18.29 6.73
C LEU A 686 22.70 -17.16 5.90
N ARG A 687 23.47 -16.61 4.95
CA ARG A 687 22.99 -15.60 4.01
C ARG A 687 22.10 -16.24 2.95
N SER A 688 21.01 -15.55 2.62
CA SER A 688 19.97 -16.03 1.72
C SER A 688 19.39 -14.87 0.89
N PRO A 689 18.69 -15.15 -0.23
CA PRO A 689 18.12 -14.11 -1.10
C PRO A 689 17.26 -13.10 -0.32
N HIS A 690 16.55 -13.56 0.72
CA HIS A 690 15.86 -12.70 1.66
C HIS A 690 15.96 -13.24 3.10
N LYS A 691 15.59 -12.42 4.10
CA LYS A 691 15.54 -12.85 5.52
C LYS A 691 14.61 -14.04 5.72
N LEU A 692 15.02 -14.99 6.57
CA LEU A 692 14.29 -16.20 6.91
C LEU A 692 13.78 -16.13 8.36
N LYS A 693 12.60 -16.69 8.59
CA LYS A 693 12.02 -16.93 9.92
C LYS A 693 11.56 -18.37 9.99
N SER A 694 11.69 -18.97 11.17
CA SER A 694 11.16 -20.30 11.45
C SER A 694 10.43 -20.33 12.78
N ALA A 695 9.70 -21.42 13.02
CA ALA A 695 9.17 -21.73 14.33
C ALA A 695 8.96 -23.23 14.53
N VAL A 696 9.05 -23.66 15.79
CA VAL A 696 8.83 -25.05 16.23
C VAL A 696 7.73 -25.07 17.28
N SER A 697 6.63 -25.76 16.96
CA SER A 697 5.52 -25.99 17.88
C SER A 697 5.58 -27.41 18.43
N GLY A 698 5.58 -27.55 19.76
CA GLY A 698 5.60 -28.84 20.44
C GLY A 698 4.28 -29.63 20.36
N CYS A 699 3.24 -29.11 19.70
CA CYS A 699 1.99 -29.83 19.40
C CYS A 699 1.16 -29.10 18.34
N ALA A 700 0.08 -29.73 17.87
CA ALA A 700 -0.85 -29.19 16.88
C ALA A 700 -1.63 -27.92 17.32
N ARG A 701 -1.53 -27.48 18.57
CA ARG A 701 -2.08 -26.18 19.02
C ARG A 701 -1.26 -24.98 18.55
N GLU A 702 -0.05 -25.24 18.05
CA GLU A 702 0.65 -24.31 17.17
C GLU A 702 1.00 -22.95 17.80
N CYS A 703 1.25 -22.89 19.12
CA CYS A 703 1.53 -21.62 19.81
C CYS A 703 2.76 -20.85 19.27
N ALA A 704 3.61 -21.50 18.47
CA ALA A 704 4.76 -20.85 17.85
C ALA A 704 4.47 -20.24 16.46
N GLU A 705 3.27 -20.41 15.89
CA GLU A 705 2.90 -19.89 14.56
C GLU A 705 3.82 -20.41 13.42
N ALA A 706 4.30 -21.65 13.53
CA ALA A 706 5.04 -22.41 12.53
C ALA A 706 4.52 -22.27 11.09
N GLN A 707 3.20 -22.35 10.85
CA GLN A 707 2.66 -22.26 9.50
C GLN A 707 2.73 -20.85 8.90
N SER A 708 3.05 -19.82 9.69
CA SER A 708 3.25 -18.45 9.17
C SER A 708 4.70 -18.14 8.78
N LYS A 709 5.62 -19.10 8.95
CA LYS A 709 7.06 -18.91 8.80
C LYS A 709 7.58 -19.48 7.48
N ASP A 710 8.76 -19.02 7.05
CA ASP A 710 9.37 -19.43 5.79
C ASP A 710 9.58 -20.97 5.77
N PHE A 711 9.86 -21.57 6.92
CA PHE A 711 9.69 -22.99 7.22
C PHE A 711 9.26 -23.20 8.68
N GLY A 712 8.34 -24.13 8.94
CA GLY A 712 7.74 -24.36 10.25
C GLY A 712 7.67 -25.83 10.62
N ILE A 713 7.82 -26.13 11.91
CA ILE A 713 7.86 -27.49 12.43
C ILE A 713 6.74 -27.66 13.46
N ILE A 714 5.97 -28.75 13.35
CA ILE A 714 4.92 -29.10 14.32
C ILE A 714 5.11 -30.54 14.77
N ALA A 715 5.20 -30.75 16.08
CA ALA A 715 5.32 -32.07 16.67
C ALA A 715 4.03 -32.89 16.52
N THR A 716 4.20 -34.16 16.17
CA THR A 716 3.17 -35.21 16.20
C THR A 716 3.61 -36.34 17.13
N ALA A 717 2.71 -37.30 17.37
CA ALA A 717 3.06 -38.52 18.08
C ALA A 717 4.00 -39.45 17.27
N GLY A 718 4.06 -39.28 15.94
CA GLY A 718 4.90 -40.05 15.04
C GLY A 718 6.27 -39.43 14.74
N GLY A 719 6.46 -38.15 15.06
CA GLY A 719 7.68 -37.41 14.73
C GLY A 719 7.41 -35.93 14.53
N TRP A 720 8.02 -35.34 13.51
CA TRP A 720 7.87 -33.93 13.15
C TRP A 720 7.22 -33.77 11.78
N ASN A 721 6.28 -32.83 11.69
CA ASN A 721 5.76 -32.35 10.42
C ASN A 721 6.51 -31.08 10.01
N LEU A 722 7.03 -31.08 8.78
CA LEU A 722 7.75 -29.96 8.17
C LEU A 722 6.83 -29.23 7.17
N TYR A 723 6.63 -27.94 7.41
CA TYR A 723 5.89 -27.03 6.55
C TYR A 723 6.84 -26.01 5.92
N VAL A 724 6.60 -25.61 4.67
CA VAL A 724 7.46 -24.67 3.93
C VAL A 724 6.66 -23.61 3.17
N GLY A 725 7.30 -22.46 2.92
CA GLY A 725 6.74 -21.40 2.07
C GLY A 725 5.75 -20.45 2.78
N GLY A 726 5.67 -20.43 4.11
CA GLY A 726 4.79 -19.51 4.82
C GLY A 726 5.28 -18.06 4.85
N ASN A 727 4.37 -17.12 5.08
CA ASN A 727 4.69 -15.69 5.19
C ASN A 727 3.74 -14.96 6.15
N GLY A 728 4.27 -14.44 7.27
CA GLY A 728 3.57 -13.49 8.15
C GLY A 728 3.79 -12.01 7.77
N GLY A 729 3.83 -11.69 6.47
CA GLY A 729 4.15 -10.36 5.93
C GLY A 729 2.95 -9.61 5.36
N ALA A 730 3.19 -8.66 4.44
CA ALA A 730 2.15 -7.82 3.81
C ALA A 730 1.08 -8.64 3.05
N THR A 731 1.46 -9.82 2.56
CA THR A 731 0.56 -10.82 1.98
C THR A 731 0.66 -12.09 2.84
N PRO A 732 -0.17 -12.23 3.88
CA PRO A 732 -0.14 -13.41 4.75
C PRO A 732 -0.41 -14.69 3.96
N ARG A 733 0.40 -15.73 4.18
CA ARG A 733 0.27 -17.04 3.53
C ARG A 733 0.65 -18.14 4.51
N HIS A 734 -0.17 -19.18 4.60
CA HIS A 734 0.20 -20.39 5.34
C HIS A 734 1.25 -21.20 4.58
N ALA A 735 2.14 -21.86 5.31
CA ALA A 735 3.11 -22.81 4.80
C ALA A 735 2.42 -24.13 4.44
N ASP A 736 2.92 -24.80 3.41
CA ASP A 736 2.39 -26.07 2.93
C ASP A 736 3.16 -27.25 3.53
N LEU A 737 2.47 -28.37 3.77
CA LEU A 737 3.09 -29.58 4.31
C LEU A 737 4.03 -30.21 3.27
N LEU A 738 5.32 -30.25 3.58
CA LEU A 738 6.33 -30.90 2.74
C LEU A 738 6.44 -32.39 3.07
N ALA A 739 6.59 -32.72 4.35
CA ALA A 739 6.75 -34.09 4.85
C ALA A 739 6.27 -34.20 6.31
N GLN A 740 5.94 -35.42 6.74
CA GLN A 740 5.33 -35.71 8.05
C GLN A 740 6.02 -36.88 8.76
N ASP A 741 5.82 -36.96 10.08
CA ASP A 741 6.33 -38.03 10.96
C ASP A 741 7.84 -38.28 10.85
N LEU A 742 8.60 -37.20 10.69
CA LEU A 742 10.05 -37.23 10.55
C LEU A 742 10.76 -37.45 11.89
N SER A 743 11.83 -38.22 11.91
CA SER A 743 12.79 -38.19 13.01
C SER A 743 13.59 -36.87 13.04
N ASP A 744 14.28 -36.59 14.15
CA ASP A 744 15.15 -35.40 14.28
C ASP A 744 16.17 -35.31 13.13
N GLY A 745 16.79 -36.43 12.75
CA GLY A 745 17.79 -36.47 11.69
C GLY A 745 17.20 -36.26 10.28
N GLU A 746 16.04 -36.85 9.99
CA GLU A 746 15.35 -36.67 8.71
C GLU A 746 14.84 -35.24 8.55
N LEU A 747 14.30 -34.66 9.62
CA LEU A 747 13.86 -33.27 9.66
C LEU A 747 14.99 -32.32 9.29
N ILE A 748 16.14 -32.44 9.97
CA ILE A 748 17.30 -31.58 9.72
C ILE A 748 17.77 -31.73 8.27
N ARG A 749 17.88 -32.96 7.76
CA ARG A 749 18.31 -33.19 6.37
C ARG A 749 17.36 -32.55 5.35
N LEU A 750 16.05 -32.65 5.54
CA LEU A 750 15.09 -32.03 4.63
C LEU A 750 15.11 -30.50 4.70
N ILE A 751 15.31 -29.92 5.90
CA ILE A 751 15.47 -28.46 6.03
C ILE A 751 16.76 -28.00 5.35
N ASP A 752 17.88 -28.71 5.53
CA ASP A 752 19.16 -28.40 4.87
C ASP A 752 18.99 -28.33 3.35
N ARG A 753 18.36 -29.37 2.77
CA ARG A 753 18.07 -29.45 1.34
C ARG A 753 17.14 -28.33 0.87
N PHE A 754 16.04 -28.09 1.59
CA PHE A 754 15.08 -27.04 1.26
C PHE A 754 15.74 -25.65 1.25
N LEU A 755 16.49 -25.31 2.29
CA LEU A 755 17.15 -24.01 2.40
C LEU A 755 18.19 -23.81 1.31
N MET A 756 19.03 -24.81 1.03
CA MET A 756 20.05 -24.71 -0.02
C MET A 756 19.44 -24.69 -1.42
N PHE A 757 18.37 -25.45 -1.66
CA PHE A 757 17.65 -25.40 -2.94
C PHE A 757 16.97 -24.05 -3.18
N TYR A 758 16.36 -23.46 -2.15
CA TYR A 758 15.83 -22.10 -2.20
C TYR A 758 16.94 -21.07 -2.45
N ILE A 759 18.06 -21.13 -1.73
CA ILE A 759 19.18 -20.20 -1.91
C ILE A 759 19.75 -20.26 -3.32
N ARG A 760 19.81 -21.47 -3.91
CA ARG A 760 20.29 -21.74 -5.26
C ARG A 760 19.38 -21.16 -6.34
N THR A 761 18.06 -21.32 -6.22
CA THR A 761 17.10 -21.09 -7.32
C THR A 761 16.20 -19.85 -7.17
N ALA A 762 16.16 -19.24 -5.99
CA ALA A 762 15.35 -18.04 -5.77
C ALA A 762 15.96 -16.80 -6.45
N ASP A 763 15.11 -15.82 -6.75
CA ASP A 763 15.53 -14.55 -7.31
C ASP A 763 15.94 -13.56 -6.19
N ARG A 764 16.49 -12.41 -6.59
CA ARG A 764 16.89 -11.31 -5.69
C ARG A 764 15.74 -10.89 -4.79
N LEU A 765 16.01 -10.83 -3.47
CA LEU A 765 15.04 -10.35 -2.47
C LEU A 765 13.71 -11.13 -2.46
N GLU A 766 13.69 -12.35 -3.00
CA GLU A 766 12.49 -13.18 -3.08
C GLU A 766 12.26 -13.95 -1.78
N ARG A 767 11.04 -13.91 -1.23
CA ARG A 767 10.64 -14.74 -0.07
C ARG A 767 10.38 -16.19 -0.50
N THR A 768 10.54 -17.15 0.42
CA THR A 768 10.26 -18.57 0.12
C THR A 768 8.83 -18.78 -0.36
N SER A 769 7.86 -18.01 0.15
CA SER A 769 6.46 -18.06 -0.30
C SER A 769 6.29 -17.70 -1.78
N THR A 770 6.91 -16.60 -2.21
CA THR A 770 6.84 -16.10 -3.59
C THR A 770 7.64 -17.00 -4.53
N TRP A 771 8.80 -17.47 -4.08
CA TRP A 771 9.61 -18.44 -4.80
C TRP A 771 8.84 -19.74 -5.05
N LEU A 772 8.15 -20.28 -4.03
CA LEU A 772 7.37 -21.50 -4.16
C LEU A 772 6.18 -21.35 -5.13
N GLU A 773 5.61 -20.16 -5.23
CA GLU A 773 4.54 -19.84 -6.19
C GLU A 773 5.07 -19.63 -7.62
N ARG A 774 6.30 -19.11 -7.75
CA ARG A 774 6.95 -18.84 -9.04
C ARG A 774 7.53 -20.10 -9.68
N ILE A 775 8.13 -20.99 -8.90
CA ILE A 775 8.85 -22.14 -9.43
C ILE A 775 7.88 -23.09 -10.16
N PRO A 776 8.19 -23.53 -11.40
CA PRO A 776 7.33 -24.46 -12.13
C PRO A 776 7.05 -25.73 -11.33
N GLY A 777 5.78 -26.11 -11.22
CA GLY A 777 5.35 -27.26 -10.41
C GLY A 777 5.26 -27.01 -8.90
N GLY A 778 5.65 -25.81 -8.44
CA GLY A 778 5.48 -25.36 -7.05
C GLY A 778 6.00 -26.36 -6.01
N LEU A 779 5.16 -26.67 -5.01
CA LEU A 779 5.50 -27.59 -3.93
C LEU A 779 5.81 -29.01 -4.42
N ASP A 780 5.13 -29.49 -5.45
CA ASP A 780 5.35 -30.85 -5.95
C ASP A 780 6.74 -30.98 -6.57
N HIS A 781 7.16 -29.99 -7.35
CA HIS A 781 8.53 -29.97 -7.86
C HIS A 781 9.57 -29.87 -6.74
N VAL A 782 9.34 -29.02 -5.73
CA VAL A 782 10.23 -28.95 -4.56
C VAL A 782 10.32 -30.30 -3.87
N ARG A 783 9.19 -31.00 -3.66
CA ARG A 783 9.15 -32.33 -3.06
C ARG A 783 9.94 -33.35 -3.88
N ASP A 784 9.74 -33.38 -5.20
CA ASP A 784 10.48 -34.28 -6.10
C ASP A 784 11.99 -34.05 -6.01
N VAL A 785 12.45 -32.81 -5.83
CA VAL A 785 13.88 -32.50 -5.71
C VAL A 785 14.42 -32.81 -4.31
N VAL A 786 13.79 -32.29 -3.25
CA VAL A 786 14.40 -32.33 -1.90
C VAL A 786 14.04 -33.58 -1.11
N VAL A 787 12.95 -34.27 -1.45
CA VAL A 787 12.54 -35.54 -0.81
C VAL A 787 12.99 -36.72 -1.65
N GLU A 788 12.60 -36.74 -2.93
CA GLU A 788 12.82 -37.89 -3.84
C GLU A 788 14.16 -37.84 -4.60
N ASP A 789 14.94 -36.77 -4.43
CA ASP A 789 16.24 -36.56 -5.08
C ASP A 789 16.21 -36.76 -6.61
N SER A 790 15.13 -36.32 -7.26
CA SER A 790 14.92 -36.48 -8.70
C SER A 790 16.03 -35.90 -9.58
N LEU A 791 16.79 -34.92 -9.06
CA LEU A 791 17.93 -34.30 -9.75
C LEU A 791 19.29 -34.88 -9.34
N GLY A 792 19.35 -35.73 -8.30
CA GLY A 792 20.60 -36.30 -7.79
C GLY A 792 21.54 -35.28 -7.13
N ILE A 793 21.00 -34.18 -6.60
CA ILE A 793 21.78 -33.07 -6.01
C ILE A 793 21.71 -33.00 -4.49
N CYS A 794 20.91 -33.85 -3.83
CA CYS A 794 20.69 -33.75 -2.39
C CYS A 794 21.98 -33.86 -1.57
N GLU A 795 22.93 -34.71 -1.97
CA GLU A 795 24.23 -34.83 -1.28
C GLU A 795 25.04 -33.53 -1.37
N GLU A 796 25.02 -32.85 -2.52
CA GLU A 796 25.67 -31.54 -2.69
C GLU A 796 25.01 -30.50 -1.79
N LEU A 797 23.67 -30.43 -1.76
CA LEU A 797 22.93 -29.49 -0.91
C LEU A 797 23.22 -29.72 0.58
N GLU A 798 23.25 -30.98 1.04
CA GLU A 798 23.63 -31.35 2.41
C GLU A 798 25.08 -30.96 2.72
N SER A 799 26.00 -31.16 1.78
CA SER A 799 27.42 -30.79 1.92
C SER A 799 27.63 -29.27 2.03
N LEU A 800 26.91 -28.48 1.22
CA LEU A 800 26.94 -27.01 1.29
C LEU A 800 26.49 -26.51 2.67
N MET A 801 25.40 -27.07 3.21
CA MET A 801 24.93 -26.72 4.55
C MET A 801 25.92 -27.18 5.63
N ALA A 802 26.48 -28.38 5.52
CA ALA A 802 27.48 -28.86 6.47
C ALA A 802 28.72 -27.95 6.51
N ALA A 803 29.16 -27.45 5.34
CA ALA A 803 30.26 -26.51 5.24
C ALA A 803 29.93 -25.16 5.91
N HIS A 804 28.71 -24.64 5.75
CA HIS A 804 28.24 -23.46 6.48
C HIS A 804 28.30 -23.67 8.00
N VAL A 805 27.69 -24.75 8.48
CA VAL A 805 27.62 -25.07 9.92
C VAL A 805 29.01 -25.21 10.55
N ALA A 806 29.93 -25.87 9.85
CA ALA A 806 31.28 -26.13 10.35
C ALA A 806 32.17 -24.86 10.41
N ASN A 807 31.85 -23.82 9.64
CA ASN A 807 32.67 -22.62 9.48
C ASN A 807 32.00 -21.34 9.99
N TYR A 808 30.88 -21.44 10.71
CA TYR A 808 30.22 -20.28 11.28
C TYR A 808 31.12 -19.58 12.31
N ALA A 809 31.22 -18.26 12.20
CA ALA A 809 31.80 -17.38 13.20
C ALA A 809 30.89 -16.16 13.38
N ASP A 810 30.78 -15.66 14.63
CA ASP A 810 29.99 -14.46 14.90
C ASP A 810 30.69 -13.21 14.35
N GLU A 811 29.95 -12.42 13.57
CA GLU A 811 30.48 -11.25 12.87
C GLU A 811 30.90 -10.15 13.85
N TRP A 812 30.14 -9.95 14.93
CA TRP A 812 30.47 -8.96 15.96
C TRP A 812 31.67 -9.39 16.80
N ALA A 813 31.71 -10.65 17.24
CA ALA A 813 32.90 -11.21 17.91
C ALA A 813 34.15 -11.12 17.03
N THR A 814 34.03 -11.31 15.72
CA THR A 814 35.14 -11.12 14.77
C THR A 814 35.54 -9.65 14.66
N THR A 815 34.57 -8.75 14.64
CA THR A 815 34.78 -7.30 14.52
C THR A 815 35.51 -6.71 15.73
N ILE A 816 35.05 -7.02 16.94
CA ILE A 816 35.59 -6.41 18.18
C ILE A 816 37.03 -6.83 18.47
N ASN A 817 37.48 -7.96 17.91
CA ASN A 817 38.83 -8.49 18.11
C ASN A 817 39.84 -7.97 17.06
N ASP A 818 39.43 -7.06 16.18
CA ASP A 818 40.25 -6.53 15.09
C ASP A 818 40.19 -4.99 15.04
N PRO A 819 41.28 -4.29 15.43
CA PRO A 819 41.34 -2.84 15.42
C PRO A 819 41.07 -2.18 14.06
N GLU A 820 41.39 -2.83 12.94
CA GLU A 820 41.14 -2.28 11.60
C GLU A 820 39.65 -2.33 11.27
N LYS A 821 38.94 -3.39 11.71
CA LYS A 821 37.49 -3.53 11.52
C LYS A 821 36.72 -2.53 12.40
N LEU A 822 37.22 -2.25 13.61
CA LEU A 822 36.64 -1.27 14.53
C LEU A 822 36.68 0.16 14.01
N ALA A 823 37.69 0.53 13.22
CA ALA A 823 37.87 1.89 12.71
C ALA A 823 36.70 2.37 11.83
N ARG A 824 35.82 1.47 11.38
CA ARG A 824 34.64 1.75 10.54
C ARG A 824 33.45 2.26 11.34
N PHE A 825 33.43 2.05 12.65
CA PHE A 825 32.29 2.36 13.52
C PHE A 825 32.46 3.74 14.17
N VAL A 826 32.49 4.78 13.34
CA VAL A 826 32.66 6.18 13.76
C VAL A 826 31.66 7.06 13.02
N SER A 827 31.18 8.12 13.69
CA SER A 827 30.22 9.06 13.07
C SER A 827 30.88 9.94 12.00
N PHE A 828 32.12 10.38 12.25
CA PHE A 828 32.91 11.19 11.30
C PHE A 828 34.36 10.71 11.29
N VAL A 829 34.91 10.38 10.11
CA VAL A 829 36.32 9.96 9.95
C VAL A 829 37.28 11.00 10.52
N ASN A 830 36.98 12.28 10.32
CA ASN A 830 37.81 13.40 10.79
C ASN A 830 37.54 13.82 12.25
N ALA A 831 36.49 13.27 12.88
CA ALA A 831 36.14 13.55 14.27
C ALA A 831 35.44 12.33 14.90
N PRO A 832 36.19 11.23 15.15
CA PRO A 832 35.62 9.93 15.54
C PRO A 832 34.77 9.96 16.81
N ASP A 833 35.12 10.85 17.74
CA ASP A 833 34.46 11.00 19.05
C ASP A 833 33.27 11.97 19.04
N THR A 834 32.99 12.64 17.91
CA THR A 834 31.89 13.61 17.80
C THR A 834 30.60 12.88 17.43
N PRO A 835 29.55 12.92 18.27
CA PRO A 835 28.25 12.35 17.92
C PRO A 835 27.62 13.08 16.74
N ASP A 836 26.90 12.36 15.89
CA ASP A 836 26.13 12.98 14.81
C ASP A 836 25.01 13.87 15.38
N PRO A 837 25.05 15.21 15.14
CA PRO A 837 24.06 16.14 15.68
C PRO A 837 22.66 15.95 15.12
N VAL A 838 22.47 15.18 14.04
CA VAL A 838 21.12 14.90 13.49
C VAL A 838 20.42 13.72 14.17
N VAL A 839 21.13 12.94 15.01
CA VAL A 839 20.57 11.81 15.74
C VAL A 839 19.98 12.29 17.08
N GLY A 840 18.71 12.71 17.05
CA GLY A 840 17.98 13.19 18.24
C GLY A 840 16.92 12.22 18.76
N PHE A 841 16.61 12.34 20.06
CA PHE A 841 15.58 11.56 20.76
C PHE A 841 14.76 12.42 21.72
N VAL A 842 13.47 12.08 21.88
CA VAL A 842 12.55 12.68 22.86
C VAL A 842 11.92 11.58 23.73
N PRO A 843 11.54 11.88 24.98
CA PRO A 843 10.90 10.89 25.86
C PRO A 843 9.46 10.57 25.42
N GLU A 844 9.08 9.30 25.46
CA GLU A 844 7.72 8.81 25.27
C GLU A 844 7.53 7.46 26.00
N ARG A 845 6.45 7.32 26.78
CA ARG A 845 6.11 6.08 27.51
C ARG A 845 7.28 5.53 28.35
N ASP A 846 7.88 6.41 29.14
CA ASP A 846 9.04 6.11 30.02
C ASP A 846 10.29 5.58 29.30
N GLN A 847 10.34 5.70 27.97
CA GLN A 847 11.49 5.37 27.13
C GLN A 847 11.80 6.51 26.15
N ILE A 848 12.77 6.31 25.25
CA ILE A 848 13.09 7.25 24.18
C ILE A 848 12.35 6.91 22.88
N LYS A 849 12.11 7.90 22.04
CA LYS A 849 11.74 7.73 20.63
C LYS A 849 12.54 8.70 19.74
N PRO A 850 12.68 8.43 18.43
CA PRO A 850 13.30 9.37 17.50
C PRO A 850 12.59 10.74 17.51
N ASP A 851 13.38 11.81 17.52
CA ASP A 851 12.89 13.18 17.38
C ASP A 851 12.64 13.50 15.89
N LEU A 852 11.42 13.20 15.41
CA LEU A 852 11.06 13.33 14.00
C LEU A 852 11.11 14.77 13.45
N PRO A 853 10.81 15.84 14.22
CA PRO A 853 11.06 17.23 13.81
C PRO A 853 12.52 17.55 13.43
N LEU A 854 13.53 16.85 13.96
CA LEU A 854 14.91 17.03 13.49
C LEU A 854 15.12 16.49 12.07
N LEU A 855 14.23 15.64 11.55
CA LEU A 855 14.29 15.10 10.19
C LEU A 855 13.70 16.05 9.14
N SER A 856 12.85 17.01 9.54
CA SER A 856 12.32 18.05 8.64
C SER A 856 13.27 19.24 8.49
N ILE A 857 14.29 19.35 9.34
CA ILE A 857 15.42 20.26 9.14
C ILE A 857 16.37 19.57 8.15
N GLY A 858 16.04 19.69 6.85
CA GLY A 858 16.81 19.09 5.77
C GLY A 858 18.31 19.39 5.85
N MET A 859 19.08 18.50 5.22
CA MET A 859 20.49 18.70 4.89
C MET A 859 20.76 20.17 4.59
N ARG A 860 21.72 20.79 5.30
CA ARG A 860 22.16 22.15 4.96
C ARG A 860 22.50 22.18 3.48
N PRO A 861 21.97 23.13 2.69
CA PRO A 861 22.33 23.26 1.29
C PRO A 861 23.84 23.48 1.18
N THR A 862 24.55 22.54 0.57
CA THR A 862 25.90 22.78 0.07
C THR A 862 25.79 23.68 -1.15
N GLU A 863 26.59 24.74 -1.21
CA GLU A 863 26.53 25.80 -2.24
C GLU A 863 26.85 25.33 -3.67
N ASN A 864 26.99 24.02 -3.91
CA ASN A 864 27.34 23.45 -5.21
C ASN A 864 26.42 22.26 -5.57
N PRO A 865 25.56 22.38 -6.59
CA PRO A 865 24.64 21.31 -7.02
C PRO A 865 25.32 20.05 -7.58
N ALA A 866 26.63 20.05 -7.77
CA ALA A 866 27.39 18.91 -8.30
C ALA A 866 27.69 17.81 -7.25
N ASP A 867 27.51 18.09 -5.96
CA ASP A 867 27.85 17.15 -4.87
C ASP A 867 26.65 16.33 -4.35
N VAL A 868 25.48 16.47 -4.97
CA VAL A 868 24.28 15.67 -4.62
C VAL A 868 24.11 14.54 -5.62
N LEU A 869 24.92 13.49 -5.46
CA LEU A 869 24.65 12.18 -6.03
C LEU A 869 24.22 11.23 -4.91
N GLU A 870 22.95 10.85 -4.93
CA GLU A 870 22.41 9.73 -4.16
C GLU A 870 23.27 8.47 -4.41
N GLY A 871 23.74 7.85 -3.34
CA GLY A 871 24.22 6.47 -3.38
C GLY A 871 25.68 6.21 -3.75
N SER A 872 26.60 7.18 -3.66
CA SER A 872 28.04 6.87 -3.79
C SER A 872 28.74 6.79 -2.42
N ALA A 873 29.48 5.69 -2.21
CA ALA A 873 30.36 5.44 -1.08
C ALA A 873 31.65 6.29 -1.15
N GLN A 874 31.49 7.61 -1.18
CA GLN A 874 32.53 8.56 -0.80
C GLN A 874 31.96 9.53 0.24
N ARG A 875 32.06 9.12 1.50
CA ARG A 875 32.26 10.02 2.64
C ARG A 875 33.48 9.55 3.40
#